data_AF-A0A7S2WGZ6-F1
#
_entry.id   AF-A0A7S2WGZ6-F1
#
_cell.length_a   1.000
_cell.length_b   1.000
_cell.length_c   1.000
_cell.angle_alpha   90.00
_cell.angle_beta   90.00
_cell.angle_gamma   90.00
#
_symmetry.space_group_name_H-M   'P 1'
#
loop_
_entity.id
_entity.type
_entity.pdbx_description
1 polymer ?
#
loop_
_entity_poly.entity_id
_entity_poly.type
_entity_poly.pdbx_seq_one_letter_code
_entity_poly.pdbx_strand_id
1 'polypeptide(L)'
;MQLFTRVGSTLWVSIIIVQWSSSVAVVPTAKIDVRSTSGGMSTSLLASQASFGSNLPMGAKNNLPMLPVFPSNDNPLLCNKDILPATTTSSIPQVMMVPRGGCAFEEKAIAALHLGASAVIVYGTLASRYSLNVTNVTDYQYTTNDIIYPRDKSDYDCDKASAQIPLDQLSFSPLPYDSNNDPKLTSTTQGGNGLLFSPGDSCVSQRALLTGRTTPENNPTSMEACCAWDTYIWLYNDQKFTTLEQTLTFDIPSVYITIKDAGNLLNAIQSDPSIMLTLYRRDEPEYNLSALLIWALGVFVAALASYMSASEYRNAKNIIVAKLAQRNGANNINTASSDETRTLSTTTDGTRSRSKSPGKVHSEPSQQQALSEKPLQDLEDDFQNEMSTIRSTPREEELELGVGHAVGFVVFASGGLLTLFFLKAYSVVKVFYAFGCSSSIMQVIFLPLYQRIAKKFNVKDRNLVKSLFCDLGPLSLLEAAALVTSYGTGIFWLTISFTQRHPESNLFYWVMQDIMGACMCITFLNTIKLNSIKVASVLLIVAFLYDIFFVFITPLLTRGSESIMITVATSGGPPKGSHDWCEKYPDDKDCQGGNPLPMLFTIPRIADYRGGSSLLGLGDIVLPGLLLSFTARYDEAKRLLGIVRGGNGDTLVRCCCNGGYFVPVVIAYAIGLFMANAAVYLMNYGQPALLYLVPCCLGTVSFLGWRRGELSDLWDNPRALRGADSILYGDTPRSVVFGNSEVAAIATEANLGVAQNGQNDDSGNAPLLNLT
;
A
#
# COMPACT_ATOMS: atom_id res chain seq x y z
N MET A 1 -22.39 -23.65 17.90
CA MET A 1 -22.77 -22.22 17.96
C MET A 1 -22.23 -21.50 19.21
N GLN A 2 -22.28 -22.08 20.42
CA GLN A 2 -21.74 -21.42 21.64
C GLN A 2 -20.21 -21.54 21.86
N LEU A 3 -19.50 -22.45 21.19
CA LEU A 3 -18.04 -22.58 21.31
C LEU A 3 -17.27 -21.55 20.47
N PHE A 4 -17.81 -21.16 19.31
CA PHE A 4 -17.18 -20.22 18.37
C PHE A 4 -17.29 -18.75 18.82
N THR A 5 -18.35 -18.41 19.57
CA THR A 5 -18.53 -17.06 20.13
C THR A 5 -17.58 -16.77 21.29
N ARG A 6 -17.19 -17.79 22.08
CA ARG A 6 -16.28 -17.62 23.24
C ARG A 6 -14.80 -17.58 22.86
N VAL A 7 -14.36 -18.34 21.86
CA VAL A 7 -12.95 -18.35 21.43
C VAL A 7 -12.64 -17.14 20.54
N GLY A 8 -13.59 -16.68 19.73
CA GLY A 8 -13.44 -15.47 18.93
C GLY A 8 -13.43 -14.20 19.80
N SER A 9 -14.41 -14.03 20.71
CA SER A 9 -14.52 -12.80 21.51
C SER A 9 -13.36 -12.60 22.49
N THR A 10 -12.79 -13.69 23.05
CA THR A 10 -11.67 -13.58 24.00
C THR A 10 -10.35 -13.22 23.31
N LEU A 11 -10.11 -13.70 22.08
CA LEU A 11 -8.92 -13.31 21.30
C LEU A 11 -8.99 -11.85 20.84
N TRP A 12 -10.19 -11.37 20.47
CA TRP A 12 -10.41 -9.97 20.09
C TRP A 12 -10.30 -9.00 21.28
N VAL A 13 -10.79 -9.38 22.47
CA VAL A 13 -10.64 -8.55 23.69
C VAL A 13 -9.20 -8.52 24.21
N SER A 14 -8.41 -9.57 23.97
CA SER A 14 -6.99 -9.60 24.33
C SER A 14 -6.13 -8.63 23.51
N ILE A 15 -6.55 -8.33 22.28
CA ILE A 15 -5.87 -7.37 21.39
C ILE A 15 -6.26 -5.91 21.73
N ILE A 16 -7.39 -5.70 22.42
CA ILE A 16 -7.91 -4.37 22.78
C ILE A 16 -7.11 -3.68 23.91
N ILE A 17 -6.32 -4.41 24.71
CA ILE A 17 -5.68 -3.86 25.92
C ILE A 17 -4.20 -3.49 25.73
N VAL A 18 -3.59 -3.80 24.58
CA VAL A 18 -2.18 -3.42 24.38
C VAL A 18 -2.09 -1.98 23.88
N GLN A 19 -2.30 -1.03 24.78
CA GLN A 19 -1.81 0.34 24.62
C GLN A 19 -0.28 0.29 24.60
N TRP A 20 0.30 0.30 23.40
CA TRP A 20 1.72 0.63 23.27
C TRP A 20 1.86 2.13 23.50
N SER A 21 2.36 2.49 24.68
CA SER A 21 2.88 3.83 24.93
C SER A 21 4.00 4.09 23.93
N SER A 22 3.75 4.94 22.94
CA SER A 22 4.78 5.37 21.99
C SER A 22 5.80 6.23 22.75
N SER A 23 7.00 5.69 22.95
CA SER A 23 8.14 6.47 23.45
C SER A 23 8.74 7.25 22.29
N VAL A 24 8.90 8.57 22.46
CA VAL A 24 9.57 9.45 21.49
C VAL A 24 11.05 9.05 21.44
N ALA A 25 11.43 8.28 20.43
CA ALA A 25 12.81 7.84 20.26
C ALA A 25 13.37 8.42 18.96
N VAL A 26 14.57 9.00 19.07
CA VAL A 26 15.33 9.49 17.93
C VAL A 26 15.75 8.30 17.06
N VAL A 27 15.39 8.34 15.77
CA VAL A 27 15.81 7.32 14.79
C VAL A 27 17.30 7.50 14.46
N PRO A 28 18.14 6.45 14.53
CA PRO A 28 19.54 6.53 14.12
C PRO A 28 19.65 6.57 12.59
N THR A 29 20.11 7.71 12.07
CA THR A 29 20.25 8.02 10.64
C THR A 29 21.64 7.72 10.07
N ALA A 30 22.65 7.56 10.92
CA ALA A 30 24.04 7.33 10.55
C ALA A 30 24.57 6.01 11.12
N LYS A 31 25.72 5.58 10.61
CA LYS A 31 26.43 4.38 11.03
C LYS A 31 27.94 4.64 11.02
N ILE A 32 28.64 4.02 11.96
CA ILE A 32 30.09 4.14 12.14
C ILE A 32 30.67 2.73 12.06
N ASP A 33 31.47 2.47 11.03
CA ASP A 33 32.25 1.24 10.92
C ASP A 33 33.60 1.44 11.63
N VAL A 34 33.89 0.58 12.59
CA VAL A 34 35.14 0.52 13.34
C VAL A 34 35.98 -0.61 12.75
N ARG A 35 37.18 -0.31 12.26
CA ARG A 35 38.08 -1.30 11.66
C ARG A 35 39.48 -1.16 12.26
N SER A 36 40.04 -2.26 12.74
CA SER A 36 41.48 -2.31 13.05
C SER A 36 42.28 -2.50 11.76
N THR A 37 43.37 -1.75 11.63
CA THR A 37 44.33 -1.93 10.51
C THR A 37 45.13 -3.23 10.61
N SER A 38 45.15 -3.88 11.79
CA SER A 38 45.87 -5.13 12.06
C SER A 38 45.11 -6.41 11.66
N GLY A 39 43.92 -6.30 11.07
CA GLY A 39 43.17 -7.43 10.50
C GLY A 39 42.24 -8.16 11.48
N GLY A 40 41.77 -7.48 12.53
CA GLY A 40 40.80 -8.03 13.49
C GLY A 40 39.59 -7.12 13.68
N MET A 41 38.39 -7.73 13.69
CA MET A 41 37.11 -7.16 14.13
C MET A 41 36.61 -5.89 13.39
N SER A 42 35.61 -6.08 12.52
CA SER A 42 34.77 -4.98 12.01
C SER A 42 33.47 -4.92 12.82
N THR A 43 33.38 -3.98 13.77
CA THR A 43 32.11 -3.67 14.45
C THR A 43 31.50 -2.43 13.84
N SER A 44 30.17 -2.36 13.89
CA SER A 44 29.46 -1.23 13.35
C SER A 44 28.46 -0.68 14.35
N LEU A 45 28.57 0.61 14.63
CA LEU A 45 27.77 1.31 15.63
C LEU A 45 26.74 2.18 14.93
N LEU A 46 25.54 2.24 15.49
CA LEU A 46 24.51 3.16 15.02
C LEU A 46 24.80 4.55 15.61
N ALA A 47 24.54 5.59 14.83
CA ALA A 47 24.76 6.96 15.22
C ALA A 47 23.61 7.83 14.71
N SER A 48 23.47 9.00 15.31
CA SER A 48 22.47 9.97 14.87
C SER A 48 23.18 11.21 14.33
N GLN A 49 22.85 11.59 13.10
CA GLN A 49 23.47 12.74 12.45
C GLN A 49 22.96 14.06 13.04
N ALA A 50 23.79 15.10 12.99
CA ALA A 50 23.43 16.47 13.34
C ALA A 50 22.58 17.15 12.27
N SER A 51 21.87 18.22 12.65
CA SER A 51 21.10 19.09 11.75
C SER A 51 21.94 20.13 11.01
N PHE A 52 23.21 20.22 11.37
CA PHE A 52 24.14 21.24 10.90
C PHE A 52 25.39 20.57 10.33
N GLY A 53 26.15 21.32 9.52
CA GLY A 53 27.30 20.82 8.80
C GLY A 53 26.93 19.99 7.57
N SER A 54 27.93 19.33 6.96
CA SER A 54 27.74 18.50 5.77
C SER A 54 26.95 17.25 6.06
N ASN A 55 26.25 16.79 5.03
CA ASN A 55 25.68 15.46 5.04
C ASN A 55 26.75 14.38 4.88
N LEU A 56 26.66 13.31 5.67
CA LEU A 56 27.53 12.15 5.50
C LEU A 56 27.29 11.47 4.14
N PRO A 57 28.33 10.94 3.49
CA PRO A 57 28.18 10.14 2.29
C PRO A 57 27.33 8.90 2.57
N MET A 58 26.53 8.53 1.57
CA MET A 58 25.58 7.42 1.68
C MET A 58 26.30 6.08 1.49
N GLY A 59 26.10 5.17 2.44
CA GLY A 59 26.69 3.84 2.42
C GLY A 59 28.18 3.80 2.71
N ALA A 60 28.69 2.61 3.03
CA ALA A 60 30.08 2.43 3.48
C ALA A 60 31.12 2.37 2.36
N LYS A 61 30.68 2.21 1.09
CA LYS A 61 31.58 1.96 -0.04
C LYS A 61 32.27 3.26 -0.47
N ASN A 62 33.60 3.21 -0.62
CA ASN A 62 34.47 4.31 -1.07
C ASN A 62 34.69 5.45 -0.07
N ASN A 63 34.19 5.34 1.16
CA ASN A 63 34.46 6.35 2.19
C ASN A 63 35.87 6.17 2.77
N LEU A 64 36.54 7.30 3.00
CA LEU A 64 37.88 7.32 3.55
C LEU A 64 37.84 7.00 5.05
N PRO A 65 38.69 6.05 5.52
CA PRO A 65 38.86 5.81 6.94
C PRO A 65 39.50 7.04 7.61
N MET A 66 39.00 7.39 8.80
CA MET A 66 39.44 8.51 9.59
C MET A 66 40.10 8.04 10.89
N LEU A 67 41.16 8.73 11.31
CA LEU A 67 41.86 8.47 12.57
C LEU A 67 41.11 9.15 13.73
N PRO A 68 40.72 8.44 14.80
CA PRO A 68 40.13 9.07 15.98
C PRO A 68 41.15 9.91 16.75
N VAL A 69 40.81 11.17 17.03
CA VAL A 69 41.64 12.13 17.78
C VAL A 69 40.83 12.73 18.92
N PHE A 70 41.48 12.95 20.05
CA PHE A 70 40.87 13.51 21.27
C PHE A 70 41.35 14.95 21.51
N PRO A 71 40.52 15.80 22.13
CA PRO A 71 40.90 17.15 22.52
C PRO A 71 42.01 17.15 23.58
N SER A 72 42.76 18.25 23.68
CA SER A 72 43.80 18.45 24.69
C SER A 72 43.22 18.49 26.11
N ASN A 73 44.03 18.11 27.11
CA ASN A 73 43.63 18.11 28.53
C ASN A 73 43.20 19.49 29.05
N ASP A 74 43.70 20.58 28.44
CA ASP A 74 43.32 21.96 28.83
C ASP A 74 41.93 22.38 28.34
N ASN A 75 41.38 21.68 27.33
CA ASN A 75 40.06 21.97 26.77
C ASN A 75 39.32 20.68 26.36
N PRO A 76 39.00 19.79 27.32
CA PRO A 76 38.49 18.44 27.05
C PRO A 76 37.07 18.44 26.44
N LEU A 77 36.31 19.52 26.61
CA LEU A 77 34.95 19.67 26.09
C LEU A 77 34.86 20.53 24.82
N LEU A 78 35.96 21.12 24.35
CA LEU A 78 35.99 22.08 23.23
C LEU A 78 35.02 23.25 23.40
N CYS A 79 34.92 23.79 24.62
CA CYS A 79 34.03 24.93 24.91
C CYS A 79 34.77 26.27 24.94
N ASN A 80 36.11 26.26 25.02
CA ASN A 80 36.90 27.48 24.96
C ASN A 80 37.05 27.96 23.49
N LYS A 81 36.85 29.25 23.24
CA LYS A 81 36.89 29.88 21.90
C LYS A 81 38.29 30.32 21.48
N ASP A 82 39.26 30.40 22.40
CA ASP A 82 40.62 30.92 22.15
C ASP A 82 41.55 29.91 21.45
N ILE A 83 41.00 28.98 20.66
CA ILE A 83 41.77 27.90 20.03
C ILE A 83 42.41 28.42 18.74
N LEU A 84 43.74 28.45 18.71
CA LEU A 84 44.52 28.71 17.51
C LEU A 84 44.38 27.52 16.53
N PRO A 85 44.28 27.78 15.21
CA PRO A 85 44.16 26.72 14.22
C PRO A 85 45.38 25.78 14.27
N ALA A 86 45.13 24.47 14.25
CA ALA A 86 46.18 23.48 14.30
C ALA A 86 47.08 23.59 13.06
N THR A 87 48.40 23.71 13.26
CA THR A 87 49.40 23.86 12.18
C THR A 87 49.83 22.51 11.57
N THR A 88 49.25 21.41 12.03
CA THR A 88 49.61 20.04 11.61
C THR A 88 48.71 19.56 10.48
N THR A 89 49.21 19.64 9.24
CA THR A 89 48.61 19.00 8.07
C THR A 89 48.93 17.50 8.09
N SER A 90 48.17 16.70 8.83
CA SER A 90 48.23 15.24 8.66
C SER A 90 47.56 14.83 7.35
N SER A 91 48.19 13.94 6.58
CA SER A 91 47.64 13.46 5.30
C SER A 91 46.43 12.53 5.43
N ILE A 92 46.17 12.02 6.64
CA ILE A 92 45.03 11.15 6.96
C ILE A 92 43.94 12.03 7.58
N PRO A 93 42.68 11.93 7.13
CA PRO A 93 41.58 12.69 7.71
C PRO A 93 41.35 12.25 9.16
N GLN A 94 41.11 13.22 10.05
CA GLN A 94 40.94 12.98 11.47
C GLN A 94 39.48 13.15 11.87
N VAL A 95 38.99 12.29 12.77
CA VAL A 95 37.68 12.46 13.41
C VAL A 95 37.85 12.83 14.87
N MET A 96 37.31 13.98 15.24
CA MET A 96 37.44 14.51 16.59
C MET A 96 36.36 13.89 17.50
N MET A 97 36.80 13.20 18.55
CA MET A 97 35.96 12.54 19.54
C MET A 97 35.76 13.49 20.73
N VAL A 98 34.53 13.96 20.96
CA VAL A 98 34.24 15.00 21.96
C VAL A 98 33.12 14.55 22.92
N PRO A 99 33.32 14.64 24.24
CA PRO A 99 32.25 14.36 25.18
C PRO A 99 31.16 15.45 25.15
N ARG A 100 29.91 15.02 25.33
CA ARG A 100 28.76 15.92 25.50
C ARG A 100 28.89 16.74 26.79
N GLY A 101 28.44 18.01 26.75
CA GLY A 101 28.32 18.89 27.92
C GLY A 101 29.11 20.20 27.79
N GLY A 102 28.89 21.14 28.71
CA GLY A 102 29.63 22.41 28.82
C GLY A 102 29.25 23.54 27.84
N CYS A 103 28.93 23.22 26.58
CA CYS A 103 28.66 24.20 25.51
C CYS A 103 27.72 23.62 24.43
N ALA A 104 27.31 24.45 23.47
CA ALA A 104 26.44 24.04 22.37
C ALA A 104 27.15 23.04 21.43
N PHE A 105 26.37 22.20 20.73
CA PHE A 105 26.94 21.21 19.80
C PHE A 105 27.63 21.86 18.59
N GLU A 106 27.09 22.98 18.11
CA GLU A 106 27.70 23.74 17.02
C GLU A 106 29.06 24.32 17.43
N GLU A 107 29.17 24.90 18.63
CA GLU A 107 30.43 25.43 19.15
C GLU A 107 31.53 24.36 19.16
N LYS A 108 31.21 23.14 19.61
CA LYS A 108 32.15 22.01 19.62
C LYS A 108 32.61 21.65 18.22
N ALA A 109 31.69 21.68 17.26
CA ALA A 109 31.99 21.27 15.91
C ALA A 109 32.76 22.36 15.14
N ILE A 110 32.53 23.66 15.42
CA ILE A 110 33.37 24.78 14.94
C ILE A 110 34.78 24.68 15.51
N ALA A 111 34.91 24.44 16.81
CA ALA A 111 36.20 24.27 17.47
C ALA A 111 37.00 23.09 16.88
N ALA A 112 36.33 21.96 16.62
CA ALA A 112 36.96 20.81 15.98
C ALA A 112 37.39 21.10 14.53
N LEU A 113 36.59 21.86 13.77
CA LEU A 113 36.95 22.31 12.43
C LEU A 113 38.22 23.17 12.44
N HIS A 114 38.35 24.10 13.39
CA HIS A 114 39.56 24.92 13.56
C HIS A 114 40.79 24.08 13.94
N LEU A 115 40.59 22.95 14.63
CA LEU A 115 41.64 21.98 14.93
C LEU A 115 42.00 21.07 13.72
N GLY A 116 41.38 21.27 12.56
CA GLY A 116 41.66 20.51 11.33
C GLY A 116 40.95 19.15 11.26
N ALA A 117 39.91 18.93 12.06
CA ALA A 117 39.12 17.69 12.00
C ALA A 117 38.26 17.66 10.73
N SER A 118 38.12 16.47 10.15
CA SER A 118 37.26 16.21 8.98
C SER A 118 35.84 15.79 9.36
N ALA A 119 35.64 15.34 10.60
CA ALA A 119 34.34 14.97 11.16
C ALA A 119 34.36 15.08 12.69
N VAL A 120 33.19 15.15 13.32
CA VAL A 120 33.05 15.20 14.78
C VAL A 120 32.11 14.11 15.27
N ILE A 121 32.55 13.34 16.27
CA ILE A 121 31.72 12.40 17.01
C ILE A 121 31.52 12.96 18.40
N VAL A 122 30.30 13.42 18.68
CA VAL A 122 29.89 13.79 20.04
C VAL A 122 29.35 12.55 20.72
N TYR A 123 29.85 12.22 21.90
CA TYR A 123 29.41 11.02 22.61
C TYR A 123 28.84 11.32 23.99
N GLY A 124 27.85 10.52 24.39
CA GLY A 124 27.28 10.58 25.73
C GLY A 124 28.24 10.02 26.79
N THR A 125 28.32 10.68 27.94
CA THR A 125 29.01 10.19 29.14
C THR A 125 28.07 10.24 30.35
N LEU A 126 28.37 9.50 31.42
CA LEU A 126 27.61 9.62 32.67
C LEU A 126 27.71 11.05 33.23
N ALA A 127 28.91 11.62 33.21
CA ALA A 127 29.18 13.00 33.62
C ALA A 127 28.30 14.02 32.87
N SER A 128 28.00 13.81 31.59
CA SER A 128 27.22 14.74 30.77
C SER A 128 25.76 14.95 31.22
N ARG A 129 25.27 14.12 32.14
CA ARG A 129 23.91 14.20 32.71
C ARG A 129 23.84 15.03 34.00
N TYR A 130 24.99 15.44 34.54
CA TYR A 130 25.08 16.26 35.74
C TYR A 130 25.46 17.69 35.36
N SER A 131 24.90 18.67 36.05
CA SER A 131 25.24 20.08 35.90
C SER A 131 25.26 20.78 37.25
N LEU A 132 25.78 22.00 37.29
CA LEU A 132 25.77 22.84 38.49
C LEU A 132 24.71 23.91 38.40
N ASN A 133 24.06 24.20 39.52
CA ASN A 133 23.15 25.32 39.63
C ASN A 133 23.93 26.64 39.79
N VAL A 134 24.13 27.34 38.67
CA VAL A 134 24.96 28.56 38.61
C VAL A 134 24.26 29.78 39.22
N THR A 135 22.97 29.74 39.53
CA THR A 135 22.21 30.93 39.97
C THR A 135 22.36 31.25 41.46
N ASN A 136 22.87 30.32 42.29
CA ASN A 136 22.81 30.41 43.74
C ASN A 136 24.11 30.82 44.45
N VAL A 137 25.18 31.13 43.71
CA VAL A 137 26.53 31.29 44.31
C VAL A 137 27.16 32.61 43.86
N THR A 138 27.61 33.42 44.84
CA THR A 138 28.21 34.74 44.60
C THR A 138 29.72 34.73 44.40
N ASP A 139 30.40 33.57 44.57
CA ASP A 139 31.87 33.49 44.63
C ASP A 139 32.47 32.28 43.88
N TYR A 140 31.75 31.70 42.90
CA TYR A 140 32.17 30.53 42.09
C TYR A 140 32.64 29.29 42.88
N GLN A 141 32.39 29.22 44.18
CA GLN A 141 32.64 28.05 45.02
C GLN A 141 31.40 27.16 45.08
N TYR A 142 31.43 26.06 44.36
CA TYR A 142 30.33 25.10 44.30
C TYR A 142 30.50 24.00 45.35
N THR A 143 29.38 23.54 45.89
CA THR A 143 29.31 22.42 46.81
C THR A 143 28.53 21.26 46.19
N THR A 144 28.56 20.09 46.83
CA THR A 144 27.77 18.92 46.41
C THR A 144 26.26 19.17 46.41
N ASN A 145 25.79 20.18 47.15
CA ASN A 145 24.38 20.57 47.19
C ASN A 145 23.94 21.37 45.95
N ASP A 146 24.89 21.92 45.19
CA ASP A 146 24.63 22.68 43.98
C ASP A 146 24.57 21.80 42.72
N ILE A 147 24.75 20.48 42.88
CA ILE A 147 24.63 19.50 41.81
C ILE A 147 23.16 19.36 41.41
N ILE A 148 22.88 19.61 40.14
CA ILE A 148 21.62 19.27 39.50
C ILE A 148 21.71 17.81 39.07
N TYR A 149 21.02 16.95 39.81
CA TYR A 149 20.90 15.53 39.51
C TYR A 149 19.96 15.28 38.31
N PRO A 150 20.18 14.19 37.55
CA PRO A 150 19.33 13.80 36.41
C PRO A 150 17.87 13.55 36.84
N ARG A 151 16.92 13.61 35.89
CA ARG A 151 15.48 13.47 36.19
C ARG A 151 14.96 12.05 35.95
N ASP A 152 14.15 11.58 36.88
CA ASP A 152 13.41 10.32 36.76
C ASP A 152 12.49 10.31 35.53
N LYS A 153 12.43 9.17 34.82
CA LYS A 153 11.70 8.92 33.57
C LYS A 153 12.11 9.76 32.36
N SER A 154 13.17 10.58 32.49
CA SER A 154 13.76 11.36 31.41
C SER A 154 15.22 10.94 31.15
N ASP A 155 16.02 10.84 32.21
CA ASP A 155 17.45 10.50 32.13
C ASP A 155 17.74 9.11 32.71
N TYR A 156 16.96 8.65 33.68
CA TYR A 156 17.01 7.30 34.25
C TYR A 156 15.61 6.73 34.50
N ASP A 157 15.51 5.41 34.71
CA ASP A 157 14.27 4.72 35.11
C ASP A 157 14.57 3.71 36.22
N CYS A 158 14.09 4.02 37.43
CA CYS A 158 14.23 3.14 38.58
C CYS A 158 13.27 1.93 38.54
N ASP A 159 12.17 2.00 37.78
CA ASP A 159 11.20 0.89 37.62
C ASP A 159 11.84 -0.28 36.86
N LYS A 160 12.87 0.00 36.04
CA LYS A 160 13.70 -1.01 35.40
C LYS A 160 14.66 -1.61 36.41
N ALA A 161 15.64 -0.82 36.88
CA ALA A 161 16.63 -1.32 37.81
C ALA A 161 17.16 -0.21 38.71
N SER A 162 17.43 -0.56 39.98
CA SER A 162 18.04 0.32 40.96
C SER A 162 19.00 -0.45 41.87
N ALA A 163 20.00 0.24 42.42
CA ALA A 163 20.77 -0.26 43.55
C ALA A 163 21.19 0.88 44.48
N GLN A 164 21.65 0.51 45.67
CA GLN A 164 22.13 1.43 46.70
C GLN A 164 23.66 1.30 46.78
N ILE A 165 24.35 2.41 46.58
CA ILE A 165 25.81 2.48 46.63
C ILE A 165 26.25 3.17 47.92
N PRO A 166 27.13 2.56 48.73
CA PRO A 166 27.67 3.20 49.92
C PRO A 166 28.40 4.52 49.60
N LEU A 167 28.16 5.58 50.38
CA LEU A 167 28.72 6.92 50.14
C LEU A 167 30.24 6.99 50.34
N ASP A 168 30.81 6.13 51.18
CA ASP A 168 32.26 5.95 51.35
C ASP A 168 32.95 5.47 50.07
N GLN A 169 32.19 4.87 49.16
CA GLN A 169 32.67 4.42 47.86
C GLN A 169 32.46 5.47 46.76
N LEU A 170 31.85 6.63 47.02
CA LEU A 170 31.61 7.66 46.01
C LEU A 170 32.54 8.85 46.22
N SER A 171 33.09 9.36 45.12
CA SER A 171 33.83 10.62 45.10
C SER A 171 33.00 11.70 44.42
N PHE A 172 33.03 12.92 44.95
CA PHE A 172 32.28 14.07 44.39
C PHE A 172 33.19 15.22 43.97
N SER A 173 34.52 14.98 43.93
CA SER A 173 35.50 15.96 43.49
C SER A 173 36.26 15.39 42.29
N PRO A 174 36.28 16.08 41.13
CA PRO A 174 35.73 17.41 40.86
C PRO A 174 34.20 17.45 40.68
N LEU A 175 33.58 18.62 40.90
CA LEU A 175 32.16 18.90 40.63
C LEU A 175 31.92 19.23 39.14
N PRO A 176 30.72 18.99 38.56
CA PRO A 176 29.52 18.39 39.18
C PRO A 176 29.56 16.87 39.33
N TYR A 177 30.54 16.20 38.71
CA TYR A 177 30.61 14.74 38.69
C TYR A 177 32.06 14.26 38.54
N ASP A 178 32.44 13.29 39.36
CA ASP A 178 33.74 12.63 39.27
C ASP A 178 33.66 11.33 38.45
N SER A 179 34.41 11.27 37.34
CA SER A 179 34.54 10.09 36.48
C SER A 179 35.13 8.86 37.17
N ASN A 180 35.77 9.01 38.34
CA ASN A 180 36.22 7.87 39.15
C ASN A 180 35.06 6.98 39.63
N ASN A 181 33.82 7.47 39.59
CA ASN A 181 32.63 6.68 39.89
C ASN A 181 32.16 5.82 38.72
N ASP A 182 32.58 6.10 37.47
CA ASP A 182 32.11 5.40 36.27
C ASP A 182 32.26 3.87 36.36
N PRO A 183 33.41 3.30 36.78
CA PRO A 183 33.59 1.85 36.88
C PRO A 183 32.61 1.17 37.84
N LYS A 184 32.11 1.91 38.85
CA LYS A 184 31.14 1.41 39.84
C LYS A 184 29.71 1.47 39.31
N LEU A 185 29.46 2.34 38.33
CA LEU A 185 28.16 2.58 37.72
C LEU A 185 27.99 1.82 36.38
N THR A 186 29.01 1.12 35.91
CA THR A 186 29.02 0.30 34.69
C THR A 186 29.14 -1.19 35.00
N SER A 187 28.32 -2.03 34.38
CA SER A 187 28.47 -3.49 34.46
C SER A 187 29.44 -4.00 33.40
N THR A 188 30.74 -4.03 33.72
CA THR A 188 31.75 -4.66 32.86
C THR A 188 32.56 -5.67 33.69
N THR A 189 32.30 -6.96 33.51
CA THR A 189 32.95 -8.04 34.23
C THR A 189 34.30 -8.38 33.61
N GLN A 190 35.40 -8.03 34.29
CA GLN A 190 36.51 -8.94 34.61
C GLN A 190 37.25 -8.42 35.85
N GLY A 191 36.94 -8.98 37.04
CA GLY A 191 37.86 -8.95 38.19
C GLY A 191 37.76 -7.81 39.21
N GLY A 192 36.65 -7.05 39.29
CA GLY A 192 36.46 -6.03 40.33
C GLY A 192 34.99 -5.94 40.75
N ASN A 193 34.76 -5.49 41.98
CA ASN A 193 33.45 -5.38 42.66
C ASN A 193 32.45 -4.43 41.97
N GLY A 194 32.00 -4.75 40.75
CA GLY A 194 30.96 -4.03 40.01
C GLY A 194 29.59 -4.32 40.59
N LEU A 195 29.25 -3.63 41.67
CA LEU A 195 27.92 -3.63 42.28
C LEU A 195 26.96 -2.85 41.38
N LEU A 196 26.10 -3.51 40.58
CA LEU A 196 24.76 -2.93 40.32
C LEU A 196 23.77 -3.85 39.61
N PHE A 197 24.18 -4.79 38.75
CA PHE A 197 23.21 -5.62 38.03
C PHE A 197 23.59 -7.10 38.02
N SER A 198 22.83 -7.91 38.77
CA SER A 198 22.89 -9.36 38.67
C SER A 198 22.58 -9.77 37.21
N PRO A 199 23.27 -10.77 36.62
CA PRO A 199 22.98 -11.21 35.26
C PRO A 199 21.57 -11.81 35.22
N GLY A 200 20.58 -11.02 34.82
CA GLY A 200 19.18 -11.40 35.02
C GLY A 200 18.12 -10.51 34.39
N ASP A 201 18.05 -9.19 34.67
CA ASP A 201 16.91 -8.39 34.17
C ASP A 201 17.15 -6.86 34.02
N SER A 202 16.36 -6.30 33.10
CA SER A 202 15.80 -4.93 32.93
C SER A 202 16.63 -3.71 32.50
N CYS A 203 17.95 -3.61 32.72
CA CYS A 203 18.71 -2.39 32.34
C CYS A 203 19.50 -2.51 31.02
N VAL A 204 18.91 -2.08 29.90
CA VAL A 204 19.49 -2.22 28.54
C VAL A 204 20.82 -1.47 28.36
N SER A 205 20.96 -0.32 29.02
CA SER A 205 22.15 0.54 28.97
C SER A 205 23.35 -0.01 29.73
N GLN A 206 23.11 -0.97 30.64
CA GLN A 206 24.11 -1.54 31.57
C GLN A 206 24.87 -0.47 32.37
N ARG A 207 24.23 0.68 32.56
CA ARG A 207 24.79 1.88 33.16
C ARG A 207 23.78 2.47 34.13
N ALA A 208 24.27 3.01 35.24
CA ALA A 208 23.45 3.65 36.25
C ALA A 208 23.82 5.13 36.41
N LEU A 209 22.82 5.94 36.74
CA LEU A 209 23.00 7.32 37.18
C LEU A 209 22.65 7.42 38.67
N LEU A 210 23.50 8.12 39.43
CA LEU A 210 23.20 8.57 40.79
C LEU A 210 22.04 9.56 40.76
N THR A 211 21.02 9.33 41.59
CA THR A 211 19.78 10.14 41.63
C THR A 211 19.86 11.31 42.62
N GLY A 212 20.86 11.31 43.49
CA GLY A 212 20.98 12.26 44.61
C GLY A 212 20.09 11.93 45.81
N ARG A 213 19.27 10.87 45.74
CA ARG A 213 18.49 10.38 46.87
C ARG A 213 19.36 9.52 47.77
N THR A 214 19.45 9.90 49.05
CA THR A 214 20.25 9.18 50.04
C THR A 214 19.40 8.38 51.01
N THR A 215 19.89 7.22 51.43
CA THR A 215 19.26 6.32 52.39
C THR A 215 20.20 6.06 53.58
N PRO A 216 19.75 6.18 54.85
CA PRO A 216 18.53 6.87 55.31
C PRO A 216 18.62 8.40 55.17
N GLU A 217 17.48 9.07 54.95
CA GLU A 217 17.39 10.50 54.62
C GLU A 217 18.00 11.43 55.68
N ASN A 218 17.94 11.06 56.96
CA ASN A 218 18.46 11.86 58.07
C ASN A 218 19.96 11.65 58.34
N ASN A 219 20.57 10.56 57.85
CA ASN A 219 21.97 10.24 58.10
C ASN A 219 22.51 9.39 56.94
N PRO A 220 22.92 10.03 55.83
CA PRO A 220 23.07 9.35 54.55
C PRO A 220 24.23 8.36 54.58
N THR A 221 23.92 7.06 54.42
CA THR A 221 24.93 5.97 54.36
C THR A 221 25.13 5.44 52.96
N SER A 222 24.08 5.49 52.14
CA SER A 222 24.09 5.07 50.74
C SER A 222 23.32 6.06 49.87
N MET A 223 23.65 6.05 48.57
CA MET A 223 22.95 6.81 47.54
C MET A 223 22.30 5.85 46.53
N GLU A 224 21.09 6.18 46.09
CA GLU A 224 20.36 5.43 45.08
C GLU A 224 20.94 5.69 43.68
N ALA A 225 21.17 4.62 42.93
CA ALA A 225 21.57 4.63 41.54
C ALA A 225 20.52 3.87 40.71
N CYS A 226 20.06 4.46 39.61
CA CYS A 226 19.02 3.88 38.75
C CYS A 226 19.48 3.71 37.30
N CYS A 227 18.84 2.80 36.58
CA CYS A 227 19.17 2.48 35.19
C CYS A 227 19.11 3.73 34.30
N ALA A 228 20.22 4.06 33.64
CA ALA A 228 20.31 5.22 32.76
C ALA A 228 19.58 4.96 31.43
N TRP A 229 18.84 5.94 30.92
CA TRP A 229 18.34 5.92 29.54
C TRP A 229 19.49 6.14 28.56
N ASP A 230 19.67 5.18 27.65
CA ASP A 230 20.70 5.23 26.63
C ASP A 230 20.09 5.41 25.24
N THR A 231 19.59 6.60 25.00
CA THR A 231 18.89 6.98 23.77
C THR A 231 19.73 7.89 22.88
N TYR A 232 19.47 7.83 21.58
CA TYR A 232 20.01 8.81 20.64
C TYR A 232 19.43 10.19 20.93
N ILE A 233 20.24 11.23 20.72
CA ILE A 233 19.82 12.63 20.85
C ILE A 233 20.01 13.34 19.51
N TRP A 234 19.30 14.44 19.29
CA TRP A 234 19.60 15.29 18.15
C TRP A 234 20.55 16.42 18.48
N LEU A 235 21.51 16.60 17.59
CA LEU A 235 22.42 17.74 17.59
C LEU A 235 21.73 18.79 16.73
N TYR A 236 21.08 19.73 17.42
CA TYR A 236 20.33 20.82 16.84
C TYR A 236 21.20 22.08 16.72
N ASN A 237 20.81 23.00 15.84
CA ASN A 237 21.45 24.30 15.74
C ASN A 237 21.05 25.22 16.90
N ASP A 238 21.98 26.03 17.41
CA ASP A 238 21.64 27.02 18.41
C ASP A 238 21.19 28.32 17.72
N GLN A 239 19.92 28.69 17.90
CA GLN A 239 19.36 29.92 17.33
C GLN A 239 20.07 31.19 17.81
N LYS A 240 20.81 31.15 18.92
CA LYS A 240 21.62 32.29 19.39
C LYS A 240 22.81 32.60 18.48
N PHE A 241 23.27 31.62 17.69
CA PHE A 241 24.39 31.77 16.76
C PHE A 241 24.01 32.42 15.42
N THR A 242 22.71 32.65 15.17
CA THR A 242 22.17 33.16 13.90
C THR A 242 22.55 34.62 13.57
N THR A 243 23.31 35.33 14.41
CA THR A 243 23.51 36.80 14.23
C THR A 243 24.95 37.30 14.12
N LEU A 244 26.00 36.47 14.27
CA LEU A 244 27.39 37.00 14.33
C LEU A 244 28.47 36.32 13.46
N GLU A 245 28.23 35.14 12.87
CA GLU A 245 29.26 34.43 12.06
C GLU A 245 28.71 33.88 10.72
N GLN A 246 27.81 34.61 10.05
CA GLN A 246 27.24 34.24 8.74
C GLN A 246 28.25 34.24 7.55
N THR A 247 29.56 34.28 7.77
CA THR A 247 30.57 34.40 6.69
C THR A 247 31.54 33.24 6.54
N LEU A 248 31.49 32.19 7.39
CA LEU A 248 32.15 30.93 7.09
C LEU A 248 31.11 29.82 6.84
N THR A 249 31.23 29.17 5.68
CA THR A 249 30.54 27.92 5.40
C THR A 249 31.02 26.86 6.37
N PHE A 250 30.28 26.71 7.46
CA PHE A 250 30.52 25.71 8.48
C PHE A 250 30.08 24.34 7.94
N ASP A 251 31.06 23.56 7.44
CA ASP A 251 30.81 22.34 6.69
C ASP A 251 31.58 21.14 7.27
N ILE A 252 31.23 20.74 8.50
CA ILE A 252 31.81 19.55 9.15
C ILE A 252 30.70 18.56 9.55
N PRO A 253 30.75 17.29 9.08
CA PRO A 253 29.74 16.31 9.44
C PRO A 253 29.88 15.93 10.91
N SER A 254 28.77 16.06 11.64
CA SER A 254 28.72 15.78 13.08
C SER A 254 27.72 14.66 13.37
N VAL A 255 28.11 13.71 14.23
CA VAL A 255 27.25 12.59 14.65
C VAL A 255 27.28 12.40 16.16
N TYR A 256 26.25 11.72 16.66
CA TYR A 256 26.17 11.31 18.06
C TYR A 256 26.02 9.82 18.26
N ILE A 257 26.76 9.32 19.25
CA ILE A 257 26.71 7.95 19.74
C ILE A 257 26.29 7.91 21.22
N THR A 258 25.61 6.84 21.58
CA THR A 258 25.07 6.57 22.92
C THR A 258 26.19 6.31 23.93
N ILE A 259 25.86 6.36 25.23
CA ILE A 259 26.83 6.16 26.32
C ILE A 259 27.40 4.72 26.27
N LYS A 260 26.57 3.74 25.87
CA LYS A 260 27.01 2.36 25.70
C LYS A 260 28.01 2.16 24.59
N ASP A 261 27.64 2.61 23.41
CA ASP A 261 28.47 2.42 22.22
C ASP A 261 29.76 3.24 22.32
N ALA A 262 29.70 4.43 22.93
CA ALA A 262 30.87 5.23 23.24
C ALA A 262 31.85 4.52 24.18
N GLY A 263 31.39 3.95 25.30
CA GLY A 263 32.27 3.24 26.22
C GLY A 263 32.98 2.04 25.56
N ASN A 264 32.25 1.28 24.74
CA ASN A 264 32.82 0.16 23.98
C ASN A 264 33.85 0.64 22.96
N LEU A 265 33.57 1.73 22.25
CA LEU A 265 34.46 2.33 21.25
C LEU A 265 35.73 2.88 21.89
N LEU A 266 35.61 3.60 23.01
CA LEU A 266 36.75 4.18 23.72
C LEU A 266 37.68 3.09 24.28
N ASN A 267 37.12 2.02 24.86
CA ASN A 267 37.91 0.88 25.31
C ASN A 267 38.63 0.19 24.13
N ALA A 268 37.97 0.08 22.98
CA ALA A 268 38.59 -0.45 21.77
C ALA A 268 39.75 0.43 21.30
N ILE A 269 39.58 1.76 21.24
CA ILE A 269 40.64 2.70 20.83
C ILE A 269 41.82 2.70 21.82
N GLN A 270 41.57 2.56 23.12
CA GLN A 270 42.63 2.48 24.12
C GLN A 270 43.43 1.17 24.04
N SER A 271 42.76 0.06 23.69
CA SER A 271 43.41 -1.25 23.54
C SER A 271 44.15 -1.40 22.21
N ASP A 272 43.66 -0.76 21.14
CA ASP A 272 44.26 -0.77 19.82
C ASP A 272 44.29 0.65 19.21
N PRO A 273 45.45 1.33 19.21
CA PRO A 273 45.58 2.67 18.62
C PRO A 273 45.55 2.66 17.09
N SER A 274 45.51 1.48 16.47
CA SER A 274 45.49 1.30 15.01
C SER A 274 44.07 1.26 14.41
N ILE A 275 43.06 1.59 15.23
CA ILE A 275 41.65 1.66 14.84
C ILE A 275 41.39 2.87 13.95
N MET A 276 40.64 2.62 12.88
CA MET A 276 40.13 3.61 11.96
C MET A 276 38.60 3.59 11.93
N LEU A 277 38.01 4.77 11.81
CA LEU A 277 36.56 4.96 11.81
C LEU A 277 36.09 5.40 10.43
N THR A 278 35.02 4.78 9.93
CA THR A 278 34.37 5.20 8.69
C THR A 278 32.93 5.62 9.01
N LEU A 279 32.62 6.90 8.83
CA LEU A 279 31.31 7.45 9.07
C LEU A 279 30.50 7.50 7.77
N TYR A 280 29.24 7.08 7.83
CA TYR A 280 28.36 7.11 6.67
C TYR A 280 26.89 7.20 7.07
N ARG A 281 26.06 7.75 6.18
CA ARG A 281 24.61 7.69 6.32
C ARG A 281 24.14 6.26 6.02
N ARG A 282 23.13 5.78 6.76
CA ARG A 282 22.57 4.43 6.53
C ARG A 282 22.11 4.28 5.07
N ASP A 283 22.31 3.08 4.52
CA ASP A 283 21.84 2.77 3.17
C ASP A 283 20.33 2.93 3.09
N GLU A 284 19.86 3.71 2.13
CA GLU A 284 18.44 3.80 1.77
C GLU A 284 18.21 2.88 0.57
N PRO A 285 17.13 2.08 0.57
CA PRO A 285 16.87 1.19 -0.55
C PRO A 285 16.61 2.01 -1.82
N GLU A 286 17.36 1.73 -2.88
CA GLU A 286 17.16 2.37 -4.19
C GLU A 286 15.76 2.10 -4.75
N TYR A 287 15.16 0.95 -4.42
CA TYR A 287 13.84 0.56 -4.89
C TYR A 287 12.88 0.30 -3.73
N ASN A 288 11.71 0.93 -3.80
CA ASN A 288 10.61 0.68 -2.87
C ASN A 288 9.82 -0.56 -3.32
N LEU A 289 10.07 -1.72 -2.72
CA LEU A 289 9.30 -2.96 -3.00
C LEU A 289 7.79 -2.72 -2.84
N SER A 290 7.40 -1.93 -1.84
CA SER A 290 6.00 -1.55 -1.59
C SER A 290 5.35 -0.82 -2.77
N ALA A 291 6.12 -0.05 -3.55
CA ALA A 291 5.62 0.63 -4.76
C ALA A 291 5.36 -0.35 -5.92
N LEU A 292 6.13 -1.43 -6.02
CA LEU A 292 5.86 -2.51 -6.98
C LEU A 292 4.65 -3.35 -6.54
N LEU A 293 4.53 -3.64 -5.25
CA LEU A 293 3.37 -4.37 -4.71
C LEU A 293 2.08 -3.60 -4.91
N ILE A 294 2.06 -2.29 -4.66
CA ILE A 294 0.85 -1.47 -4.82
C ILE A 294 0.49 -1.30 -6.30
N TRP A 295 1.49 -1.19 -7.18
CA TRP A 295 1.28 -1.21 -8.62
C TRP A 295 0.63 -2.52 -9.07
N ALA A 296 1.17 -3.66 -8.65
CA ALA A 296 0.62 -4.97 -8.99
C ALA A 296 -0.80 -5.16 -8.46
N LEU A 297 -1.06 -4.71 -7.22
CA LEU A 297 -2.40 -4.72 -6.62
C LEU A 297 -3.38 -3.84 -7.42
N GLY A 298 -3.00 -2.61 -7.78
CA GLY A 298 -3.83 -1.71 -8.56
C GLY A 298 -4.20 -2.27 -9.94
N VAL A 299 -3.23 -2.85 -10.65
CA VAL A 299 -3.47 -3.53 -11.95
C VAL A 299 -4.37 -4.75 -11.77
N PHE A 300 -4.11 -5.56 -10.75
CA PHE A 300 -4.93 -6.74 -10.47
C PHE A 300 -6.39 -6.36 -10.17
N VAL A 301 -6.62 -5.37 -9.30
CA VAL A 301 -7.97 -4.92 -8.93
C VAL A 301 -8.69 -4.32 -10.14
N ALA A 302 -8.04 -3.44 -10.92
CA ALA A 302 -8.64 -2.85 -12.12
C ALA A 302 -9.04 -3.93 -13.15
N ALA A 303 -8.15 -4.90 -13.40
CA ALA A 303 -8.40 -5.99 -14.34
C ALA A 303 -9.50 -6.93 -13.84
N LEU A 304 -9.48 -7.32 -12.56
CA LEU A 304 -10.47 -8.19 -11.95
C LEU A 304 -11.86 -7.54 -11.96
N ALA A 305 -11.95 -6.29 -11.51
CA ALA A 305 -13.21 -5.54 -11.48
C ALA A 305 -13.80 -5.38 -12.88
N SER A 306 -12.97 -4.95 -13.84
CA SER A 306 -13.39 -4.80 -15.25
C SER A 306 -13.83 -6.14 -15.87
N TYR A 307 -13.13 -7.22 -15.53
CA TYR A 307 -13.51 -8.56 -15.96
C TYR A 307 -14.85 -8.97 -15.36
N MET A 308 -15.05 -8.80 -14.04
CA MET A 308 -16.29 -9.11 -13.33
C MET A 308 -17.50 -8.35 -13.89
N SER A 309 -17.32 -7.10 -14.32
CA SER A 309 -18.35 -6.26 -14.94
C SER A 309 -18.93 -6.88 -16.23
N ALA A 310 -18.18 -7.75 -16.92
CA ALA A 310 -18.65 -8.49 -18.09
C ALA A 310 -19.15 -9.92 -17.77
N SER A 311 -19.45 -10.25 -16.52
CA SER A 311 -19.88 -11.61 -16.12
C SER A 311 -21.25 -12.00 -16.68
N GLU A 312 -22.18 -11.05 -16.80
CA GLU A 312 -23.53 -11.28 -17.34
C GLU A 312 -23.50 -11.79 -18.78
N TYR A 313 -22.76 -11.11 -19.66
CA TYR A 313 -22.56 -11.54 -21.06
C TYR A 313 -21.95 -12.94 -21.17
N ARG A 314 -20.99 -13.27 -20.29
CA ARG A 314 -20.33 -14.58 -20.28
C ARG A 314 -21.25 -15.70 -19.82
N ASN A 315 -22.03 -15.44 -18.77
CA ASN A 315 -23.02 -16.40 -18.27
C ASN A 315 -24.09 -16.66 -19.33
N ALA A 316 -24.64 -15.61 -19.95
CA ALA A 316 -25.61 -15.74 -21.03
C ALA A 316 -25.04 -16.56 -22.22
N LYS A 317 -23.80 -16.26 -22.64
CA LYS A 317 -23.12 -17.03 -23.69
C LYS A 317 -23.02 -18.52 -23.34
N ASN A 318 -22.57 -18.85 -22.14
CA ASN A 318 -22.38 -20.24 -21.72
C ASN A 318 -23.70 -21.02 -21.73
N ILE A 319 -24.81 -20.39 -21.32
CA ILE A 319 -26.15 -20.99 -21.35
C ILE A 319 -26.60 -21.23 -22.80
N ILE A 320 -26.45 -20.23 -23.68
CA ILE A 320 -26.82 -20.35 -25.09
C ILE A 320 -25.99 -21.45 -25.78
N VAL A 321 -24.67 -21.49 -25.57
CA VAL A 321 -23.78 -22.51 -26.14
C VAL A 321 -24.13 -23.90 -25.64
N ALA A 322 -24.39 -24.06 -24.34
CA ALA A 322 -24.78 -25.35 -23.75
C ALA A 322 -26.09 -25.87 -24.38
N LYS A 323 -27.07 -25.00 -24.61
CA LYS A 323 -28.35 -25.37 -25.22
C LYS A 323 -28.25 -25.63 -26.72
N LEU A 324 -27.43 -24.87 -27.44
CA LEU A 324 -27.13 -25.16 -28.85
C LEU A 324 -26.44 -26.51 -29.01
N ALA A 325 -25.53 -26.88 -28.09
CA ALA A 325 -24.91 -28.20 -28.08
C ALA A 325 -25.94 -29.32 -27.81
N GLN A 326 -26.87 -29.11 -26.87
CA GLN A 326 -27.97 -30.04 -26.62
C GLN A 326 -28.91 -30.19 -27.82
N ARG A 327 -29.27 -29.09 -28.48
CA ARG A 327 -30.13 -29.10 -29.69
C ARG A 327 -29.46 -29.83 -30.85
N ASN A 328 -28.17 -29.60 -31.08
CA ASN A 328 -27.41 -30.31 -32.11
C ASN A 328 -27.23 -31.80 -31.78
N GLY A 329 -27.07 -32.15 -30.50
CA GLY A 329 -27.07 -33.54 -30.03
C GLY A 329 -28.40 -34.26 -30.28
N ALA A 330 -29.52 -33.61 -29.96
CA ALA A 330 -30.87 -34.14 -30.20
C ALA A 330 -31.18 -34.30 -31.70
N ASN A 331 -30.75 -33.36 -32.54
CA ASN A 331 -30.93 -33.45 -33.99
C ASN A 331 -30.13 -34.61 -34.60
N ASN A 332 -28.91 -34.88 -34.12
CA ASN A 332 -28.10 -36.01 -34.59
C ASN A 332 -28.72 -37.38 -34.22
N ILE A 333 -29.40 -37.48 -33.08
CA ILE A 333 -30.12 -38.69 -32.65
C ILE A 333 -31.37 -38.91 -33.52
N ASN A 334 -32.11 -37.84 -33.85
CA ASN A 334 -33.29 -37.92 -34.71
C ASN A 334 -32.96 -38.25 -36.17
N THR A 335 -31.80 -37.84 -36.68
CA THR A 335 -31.31 -38.28 -38.00
C THR A 335 -30.81 -39.73 -37.98
N ALA A 336 -30.26 -40.21 -36.86
CA ALA A 336 -29.86 -41.62 -36.73
C ALA A 336 -31.05 -42.58 -36.61
N SER A 337 -32.16 -42.15 -35.98
CA SER A 337 -33.39 -42.96 -35.91
C SER A 337 -34.21 -42.96 -37.21
N SER A 338 -33.99 -41.99 -38.08
CA SER A 338 -34.67 -41.88 -39.38
C SER A 338 -34.06 -42.77 -40.48
N ASP A 339 -32.79 -43.21 -40.32
CA ASP A 339 -32.12 -44.09 -41.27
C ASP A 339 -32.37 -45.60 -41.02
N GLU A 340 -32.93 -45.99 -39.88
CA GLU A 340 -33.19 -47.41 -39.57
C GLU A 340 -34.55 -47.94 -40.08
N THR A 341 -35.35 -47.10 -40.77
CA THR A 341 -36.67 -47.52 -41.32
C THR A 341 -36.71 -47.56 -42.86
N ARG A 342 -35.57 -47.47 -43.55
CA ARG A 342 -35.56 -47.37 -45.01
C ARG A 342 -34.57 -48.25 -45.77
N THR A 343 -34.31 -49.48 -45.32
CA THR A 343 -33.78 -50.53 -46.22
C THR A 343 -34.12 -51.94 -45.73
N LEU A 344 -35.23 -52.52 -46.20
CA LEU A 344 -35.30 -53.97 -46.38
C LEU A 344 -36.29 -54.37 -47.48
N SER A 345 -35.84 -54.29 -48.73
CA SER A 345 -36.28 -55.20 -49.80
C SER A 345 -35.11 -55.49 -50.74
N THR A 346 -35.01 -56.77 -51.13
CA THR A 346 -34.19 -57.38 -52.20
C THR A 346 -32.73 -57.80 -51.93
N THR A 347 -32.59 -59.08 -51.53
CA THR A 347 -31.76 -60.17 -52.09
C THR A 347 -30.56 -59.86 -53.02
N THR A 348 -29.34 -60.34 -52.69
CA THR A 348 -28.62 -61.52 -53.27
C THR A 348 -27.13 -61.60 -52.86
N ASP A 349 -26.71 -62.82 -52.53
CA ASP A 349 -25.38 -63.51 -52.59
C ASP A 349 -24.02 -62.81 -52.38
N GLY A 350 -23.14 -63.48 -51.59
CA GLY A 350 -21.70 -63.52 -51.87
C GLY A 350 -20.68 -63.46 -50.72
N THR A 351 -20.37 -64.62 -50.11
CA THR A 351 -19.03 -65.06 -49.61
C THR A 351 -18.25 -64.33 -48.48
N ARG A 352 -18.21 -65.02 -47.30
CA ARG A 352 -17.03 -65.62 -46.59
C ARG A 352 -15.98 -64.74 -45.86
N SER A 353 -16.00 -64.75 -44.50
CA SER A 353 -14.95 -65.25 -43.56
C SER A 353 -15.13 -64.69 -42.11
N ARG A 354 -15.60 -65.47 -41.12
CA ARG A 354 -14.88 -66.30 -40.11
C ARG A 354 -14.08 -65.50 -39.05
N SER A 355 -14.58 -65.32 -37.81
CA SER A 355 -14.15 -65.97 -36.52
C SER A 355 -14.24 -64.91 -35.40
N LYS A 356 -14.63 -65.08 -34.13
CA LYS A 356 -15.03 -66.19 -33.24
C LYS A 356 -15.67 -65.54 -31.99
N SER A 357 -16.74 -66.15 -31.46
CA SER A 357 -17.17 -66.05 -30.03
C SER A 357 -16.71 -67.33 -29.30
N PRO A 358 -16.57 -67.34 -27.97
CA PRO A 358 -17.65 -67.77 -27.05
C PRO A 358 -17.68 -66.92 -25.75
N GLY A 359 -18.67 -66.90 -24.85
CA GLY A 359 -19.90 -67.67 -24.66
C GLY A 359 -20.68 -67.08 -23.46
N LYS A 360 -21.95 -67.47 -23.37
CA LYS A 360 -23.04 -67.07 -22.44
C LYS A 360 -22.79 -67.35 -20.95
N VAL A 361 -23.37 -66.51 -20.07
CA VAL A 361 -24.19 -66.94 -18.91
C VAL A 361 -25.38 -65.99 -18.73
N HIS A 362 -26.57 -66.57 -18.60
CA HIS A 362 -27.88 -65.94 -18.35
C HIS A 362 -28.11 -65.69 -16.85
N SER A 363 -28.74 -64.55 -16.50
CA SER A 363 -29.95 -64.50 -15.67
C SER A 363 -30.51 -63.07 -15.57
N GLU A 364 -31.67 -62.84 -16.19
CA GLU A 364 -32.65 -61.78 -15.89
C GLU A 364 -33.47 -62.16 -14.63
N PRO A 365 -34.27 -61.28 -13.98
CA PRO A 365 -35.00 -60.15 -14.58
C PRO A 365 -35.11 -58.82 -13.80
N SER A 366 -35.66 -57.83 -14.52
CA SER A 366 -36.51 -56.71 -14.06
C SER A 366 -35.90 -55.53 -13.31
N GLN A 367 -35.78 -54.39 -13.98
CA GLN A 367 -36.77 -53.31 -13.93
C GLN A 367 -36.38 -52.18 -14.90
N GLN A 368 -37.31 -51.81 -15.78
CA GLN A 368 -37.25 -50.61 -16.59
C GLN A 368 -37.07 -49.36 -15.70
N GLN A 369 -36.06 -48.56 -15.99
CA GLN A 369 -36.13 -47.12 -15.73
C GLN A 369 -35.92 -46.41 -17.06
N ALA A 370 -37.04 -45.92 -17.58
CA ALA A 370 -37.10 -45.00 -18.69
C ALA A 370 -36.19 -43.80 -18.41
N LEU A 371 -35.18 -43.60 -19.26
CA LEU A 371 -34.49 -42.33 -19.36
C LEU A 371 -35.47 -41.38 -20.05
N SER A 372 -36.16 -40.56 -19.26
CA SER A 372 -37.10 -39.56 -19.73
C SER A 372 -36.35 -38.54 -20.60
N GLU A 373 -36.41 -38.68 -21.92
CA GLU A 373 -36.11 -37.58 -22.84
C GLU A 373 -37.14 -36.47 -22.57
N LYS A 374 -36.69 -35.35 -22.02
CA LYS A 374 -37.53 -34.15 -21.92
C LYS A 374 -37.87 -33.69 -23.34
N PRO A 375 -39.15 -33.54 -23.72
CA PRO A 375 -39.55 -33.04 -25.03
C PRO A 375 -38.96 -31.65 -25.29
N LEU A 376 -38.71 -31.33 -26.58
CA LEU A 376 -38.09 -30.06 -27.03
C LEU A 376 -38.81 -28.80 -26.47
N GLN A 377 -40.11 -28.92 -26.19
CA GLN A 377 -40.91 -27.89 -25.53
C GLN A 377 -40.46 -27.60 -24.09
N ASP A 378 -40.16 -28.63 -23.30
CA ASP A 378 -39.70 -28.49 -21.90
C ASP A 378 -38.30 -27.85 -21.83
N LEU A 379 -37.50 -28.02 -22.88
CA LEU A 379 -36.17 -27.38 -23.01
C LEU A 379 -36.26 -25.89 -23.36
N GLU A 380 -37.22 -25.53 -24.21
CA GLU A 380 -37.56 -24.14 -24.55
C GLU A 380 -38.18 -23.44 -23.33
N ASP A 381 -39.04 -24.13 -22.56
CA ASP A 381 -39.59 -23.62 -21.31
C ASP A 381 -38.53 -23.50 -20.20
N ASP A 382 -37.59 -24.45 -20.08
CA ASP A 382 -36.43 -24.32 -19.18
C ASP A 382 -35.50 -23.15 -19.63
N PHE A 383 -35.42 -22.85 -20.93
CA PHE A 383 -34.72 -21.68 -21.45
C PHE A 383 -35.43 -20.37 -21.16
N GLN A 384 -36.73 -20.32 -21.39
CA GLN A 384 -37.56 -19.19 -20.98
C GLN A 384 -37.51 -19.01 -19.46
N ASN A 385 -37.43 -20.08 -18.66
CA ASN A 385 -37.33 -20.03 -17.20
C ASN A 385 -35.95 -19.59 -16.69
N GLU A 386 -34.84 -20.08 -17.26
CA GLU A 386 -33.49 -19.61 -16.89
C GLU A 386 -33.22 -18.19 -17.39
N MET A 387 -33.64 -17.87 -18.61
CA MET A 387 -33.53 -16.53 -19.19
C MET A 387 -34.47 -15.55 -18.48
N SER A 388 -35.66 -15.98 -18.05
CA SER A 388 -36.52 -15.18 -17.17
C SER A 388 -35.97 -15.07 -15.76
N THR A 389 -35.24 -16.07 -15.24
CA THR A 389 -34.52 -15.96 -13.96
C THR A 389 -33.44 -14.87 -14.05
N ILE A 390 -32.66 -14.85 -15.13
CA ILE A 390 -31.69 -13.78 -15.45
C ILE A 390 -32.36 -12.43 -15.72
N ARG A 391 -33.54 -12.43 -16.33
CA ARG A 391 -34.35 -11.21 -16.56
C ARG A 391 -35.03 -10.71 -15.28
N SER A 392 -35.24 -11.60 -14.31
CA SER A 392 -35.93 -11.35 -13.03
C SER A 392 -35.00 -11.04 -11.86
N THR A 393 -33.68 -11.22 -12.02
CA THR A 393 -32.72 -10.64 -11.06
C THR A 393 -33.00 -9.14 -11.00
N PRO A 394 -33.40 -8.61 -9.83
CA PRO A 394 -33.83 -7.23 -9.71
C PRO A 394 -32.72 -6.33 -10.23
N ARG A 395 -33.08 -5.41 -11.13
CA ARG A 395 -32.21 -4.30 -11.55
C ARG A 395 -31.63 -3.67 -10.28
N GLU A 396 -30.36 -3.88 -10.02
CA GLU A 396 -29.61 -2.78 -9.41
C GLU A 396 -29.68 -1.66 -10.45
N GLU A 397 -30.13 -0.47 -10.05
CA GLU A 397 -30.31 0.65 -10.96
C GLU A 397 -28.99 0.94 -11.68
N GLU A 398 -28.86 0.45 -12.91
CA GLU A 398 -27.66 0.64 -13.72
C GLU A 398 -27.57 2.12 -14.08
N LEU A 399 -26.60 2.82 -13.49
CA LEU A 399 -26.40 4.23 -13.75
C LEU A 399 -25.69 4.37 -15.11
N GLU A 400 -26.48 4.56 -16.17
CA GLU A 400 -25.97 4.88 -17.49
C GLU A 400 -25.34 6.28 -17.47
N LEU A 401 -24.02 6.34 -17.63
CA LEU A 401 -23.33 7.61 -17.57
C LEU A 401 -23.52 8.39 -18.88
N GLY A 402 -24.24 9.50 -18.79
CA GLY A 402 -24.32 10.51 -19.86
C GLY A 402 -23.21 11.56 -19.77
N VAL A 403 -23.05 12.37 -20.82
CA VAL A 403 -22.07 13.48 -20.84
C VAL A 403 -22.33 14.49 -19.70
N GLY A 404 -23.61 14.79 -19.41
CA GLY A 404 -23.98 15.67 -18.30
C GLY A 404 -23.58 15.11 -16.92
N HIS A 405 -23.64 13.79 -16.73
CA HIS A 405 -23.22 13.14 -15.50
C HIS A 405 -21.69 13.22 -15.31
N ALA A 406 -20.91 13.15 -16.39
CA ALA A 406 -19.45 13.30 -16.32
C ALA A 406 -19.03 14.71 -15.88
N VAL A 407 -19.68 15.75 -16.41
CA VAL A 407 -19.43 17.14 -15.97
C VAL A 407 -19.92 17.36 -14.54
N GLY A 408 -21.11 16.85 -14.20
CA GLY A 408 -21.66 16.90 -12.84
C GLY A 408 -20.73 16.25 -11.82
N PHE A 409 -20.18 15.08 -12.13
CA PHE A 409 -19.20 14.37 -11.30
C PHE A 409 -18.01 15.26 -10.93
N VAL A 410 -17.46 15.99 -11.91
CA VAL A 410 -16.30 16.87 -11.70
C VAL A 410 -16.66 18.09 -10.85
N VAL A 411 -17.84 18.68 -11.05
CA VAL A 411 -18.32 19.81 -10.24
C VAL A 411 -18.54 19.37 -8.79
N PHE A 412 -19.20 18.23 -8.55
CA PHE A 412 -19.41 17.70 -7.20
C PHE A 412 -18.10 17.28 -6.54
N ALA A 413 -17.20 16.63 -7.26
CA ALA A 413 -15.87 16.27 -6.74
C ALA A 413 -15.06 17.52 -6.35
N SER A 414 -15.09 18.57 -7.19
CA SER A 414 -14.43 19.85 -6.90
C SER A 414 -15.04 20.54 -5.68
N GLY A 415 -16.37 20.58 -5.59
CA GLY A 415 -17.08 21.15 -4.44
C GLY A 415 -16.79 20.38 -3.15
N GLY A 416 -16.76 19.05 -3.20
CA GLY A 416 -16.40 18.19 -2.08
C GLY A 416 -14.97 18.42 -1.60
N LEU A 417 -14.01 18.48 -2.52
CA LEU A 417 -12.60 18.71 -2.20
C LEU A 417 -12.38 20.08 -1.55
N LEU A 418 -13.00 21.14 -2.08
CA LEU A 418 -12.96 22.48 -1.48
C LEU A 418 -13.63 22.52 -0.11
N THR A 419 -14.75 21.82 0.05
CA THR A 419 -15.44 21.71 1.35
C THR A 419 -14.54 21.05 2.40
N LEU A 420 -13.84 19.97 2.04
CA LEU A 420 -12.88 19.31 2.93
C LEU A 420 -11.69 20.21 3.27
N PHE A 421 -11.19 20.98 2.30
CA PHE A 421 -10.09 21.92 2.52
C PHE A 421 -10.47 23.05 3.49
N PHE A 422 -11.63 23.70 3.32
CA PHE A 422 -12.03 24.81 4.17
C PHE A 422 -12.60 24.38 5.53
N LEU A 423 -13.40 23.30 5.58
CA LEU A 423 -14.06 22.85 6.82
C LEU A 423 -13.21 21.87 7.64
N LYS A 424 -12.09 21.36 7.10
CA LYS A 424 -11.20 20.36 7.75
C LYS A 424 -11.95 19.16 8.32
N ALA A 425 -13.02 18.74 7.65
CA ALA A 425 -13.95 17.70 8.12
C ALA A 425 -13.48 16.27 7.81
N TYR A 426 -12.19 15.97 7.96
CA TYR A 426 -11.58 14.69 7.54
C TYR A 426 -12.13 13.47 8.31
N SER A 427 -12.49 13.66 9.58
CA SER A 427 -13.13 12.62 10.40
C SER A 427 -14.44 12.12 9.80
N VAL A 428 -15.19 13.00 9.13
CA VAL A 428 -16.47 12.65 8.48
C VAL A 428 -16.24 11.72 7.29
N VAL A 429 -15.17 11.93 6.53
CA VAL A 429 -14.79 11.06 5.40
C VAL A 429 -14.49 9.65 5.88
N LYS A 430 -13.77 9.48 6.99
CA LYS A 430 -13.49 8.16 7.58
C LYS A 430 -14.77 7.39 7.93
N VAL A 431 -15.76 8.09 8.50
CA VAL A 431 -17.06 7.51 8.84
C VAL A 431 -17.80 7.06 7.58
N PHE A 432 -17.96 7.95 6.59
CA PHE A 432 -18.62 7.59 5.33
C PHE A 432 -17.92 6.45 4.60
N TYR A 433 -16.59 6.45 4.58
CA TYR A 433 -15.80 5.37 3.98
C TYR A 433 -16.09 4.03 4.66
N ALA A 434 -16.10 3.98 6.00
CA ALA A 434 -16.37 2.75 6.75
C ALA A 434 -17.78 2.22 6.47
N PHE A 435 -18.81 3.09 6.47
CA PHE A 435 -20.18 2.68 6.17
C PHE A 435 -20.34 2.22 4.71
N GLY A 436 -19.81 2.97 3.75
CA GLY A 436 -19.92 2.67 2.32
C GLY A 436 -19.21 1.37 1.94
N CYS A 437 -17.95 1.21 2.35
CA CYS A 437 -17.18 0.02 2.00
C CYS A 437 -17.62 -1.24 2.77
N SER A 438 -18.28 -1.10 3.92
CA SER A 438 -18.93 -2.24 4.62
C SER A 438 -20.04 -2.87 3.77
N SER A 439 -20.76 -2.07 2.97
CA SER A 439 -21.74 -2.61 2.02
C SER A 439 -21.05 -3.36 0.86
N SER A 440 -19.99 -2.79 0.29
CA SER A 440 -19.24 -3.43 -0.80
C SER A 440 -18.57 -4.74 -0.38
N ILE A 441 -17.97 -4.80 0.81
CA ILE A 441 -17.33 -6.05 1.32
C ILE A 441 -18.37 -7.14 1.60
N MET A 442 -19.59 -6.76 2.02
CA MET A 442 -20.71 -7.68 2.18
C MET A 442 -21.04 -8.38 0.86
N GLN A 443 -21.24 -7.60 -0.21
CA GLN A 443 -21.64 -8.11 -1.52
C GLN A 443 -20.53 -8.94 -2.19
N VAL A 444 -19.28 -8.45 -2.15
CA VAL A 444 -18.16 -9.04 -2.90
C VAL A 444 -17.54 -10.25 -2.17
N ILE A 445 -17.46 -10.23 -0.84
CA ILE A 445 -16.75 -11.26 -0.05
C ILE A 445 -17.69 -12.08 0.81
N PHE A 446 -18.38 -11.47 1.78
CA PHE A 446 -19.08 -12.23 2.83
C PHE A 446 -20.26 -13.04 2.30
N LEU A 447 -21.08 -12.46 1.41
CA LEU A 447 -22.24 -13.15 0.84
C LEU A 447 -21.88 -14.41 0.03
N PRO A 448 -21.00 -14.36 -0.99
CA PRO A 448 -20.62 -15.57 -1.73
C PRO A 448 -19.84 -16.56 -0.86
N LEU A 449 -19.06 -16.09 0.12
CA LEU A 449 -18.37 -16.96 1.08
C LEU A 449 -19.38 -17.76 1.93
N TYR A 450 -20.38 -17.08 2.48
CA TYR A 450 -21.41 -17.71 3.28
C TYR A 450 -22.30 -18.64 2.45
N GLN A 451 -22.61 -18.30 1.20
CA GLN A 451 -23.31 -19.21 0.29
C GLN A 451 -22.50 -20.48 0.01
N ARG A 452 -21.18 -20.37 -0.20
CA ARG A 452 -20.30 -21.53 -0.39
C ARG A 452 -20.21 -22.40 0.86
N ILE A 453 -20.12 -21.78 2.04
CA ILE A 453 -20.09 -22.49 3.32
C ILE A 453 -21.42 -23.20 3.57
N ALA A 454 -22.55 -22.51 3.37
CA ALA A 454 -23.89 -23.09 3.54
C ALA A 454 -24.10 -24.29 2.61
N LYS A 455 -23.67 -24.20 1.34
CA LYS A 455 -23.68 -25.33 0.39
C LYS A 455 -22.79 -26.50 0.86
N LYS A 456 -21.58 -26.22 1.35
CA LYS A 456 -20.64 -27.25 1.85
C LYS A 456 -21.17 -27.99 3.09
N PHE A 457 -21.88 -27.29 3.98
CA PHE A 457 -22.44 -27.86 5.20
C PHE A 457 -23.93 -28.23 5.08
N ASN A 458 -24.49 -28.17 3.87
CA ASN A 458 -25.88 -28.51 3.54
C ASN A 458 -26.91 -27.80 4.45
N VAL A 459 -26.63 -26.55 4.80
CA VAL A 459 -27.50 -25.72 5.64
C VAL A 459 -28.60 -25.16 4.74
N LYS A 460 -29.86 -25.54 5.03
CA LYS A 460 -31.02 -24.95 4.35
C LYS A 460 -31.17 -23.50 4.75
N ASP A 461 -31.26 -22.62 3.77
CA ASP A 461 -31.53 -21.22 4.02
C ASP A 461 -32.93 -21.07 4.63
N ARG A 462 -33.00 -20.34 5.75
CA ARG A 462 -34.26 -20.08 6.47
C ARG A 462 -34.53 -18.59 6.40
N ASN A 463 -35.64 -18.23 5.78
CA ASN A 463 -36.10 -16.84 5.74
C ASN A 463 -36.43 -16.43 7.18
N LEU A 464 -35.74 -15.40 7.69
CA LEU A 464 -35.73 -15.09 9.11
C LEU A 464 -36.89 -14.15 9.49
N VAL A 465 -37.29 -13.26 8.59
CA VAL A 465 -38.33 -12.25 8.84
C VAL A 465 -39.09 -11.90 7.55
N LYS A 466 -40.43 -11.92 7.59
CA LYS A 466 -41.28 -11.15 6.65
C LYS A 466 -41.34 -9.74 7.25
N SER A 467 -40.53 -8.82 6.71
CA SER A 467 -40.21 -7.52 7.34
C SER A 467 -41.45 -6.73 7.80
N LEU A 468 -41.31 -6.02 8.94
CA LEU A 468 -42.34 -5.14 9.52
C LEU A 468 -42.49 -3.82 8.72
N PHE A 469 -41.52 -3.53 7.85
CA PHE A 469 -41.57 -2.46 6.84
C PHE A 469 -41.86 -3.09 5.48
N CYS A 470 -43.02 -2.78 4.90
CA CYS A 470 -43.54 -3.41 3.67
C CYS A 470 -42.65 -3.27 2.42
N ASP A 471 -41.63 -2.40 2.43
CA ASP A 471 -40.72 -2.15 1.30
C ASP A 471 -39.39 -2.93 1.36
N LEU A 472 -39.08 -3.59 2.48
CA LEU A 472 -37.87 -4.41 2.60
C LEU A 472 -38.23 -5.88 2.31
N GLY A 473 -37.66 -6.43 1.23
CA GLY A 473 -37.83 -7.83 0.83
C GLY A 473 -37.48 -8.84 1.93
N PRO A 474 -37.80 -10.13 1.73
CA PRO A 474 -37.54 -11.16 2.75
C PRO A 474 -36.03 -11.32 3.00
N LEU A 475 -35.58 -10.98 4.21
CA LEU A 475 -34.18 -11.14 4.64
C LEU A 475 -33.89 -12.62 4.96
N SER A 476 -32.90 -13.19 4.27
CA SER A 476 -32.32 -14.50 4.58
C SER A 476 -31.44 -14.44 5.84
N LEU A 477 -31.36 -15.54 6.60
CA LEU A 477 -30.41 -15.66 7.73
C LEU A 477 -28.97 -15.44 7.28
N LEU A 478 -28.64 -15.86 6.08
CA LEU A 478 -27.32 -15.76 5.51
C LEU A 478 -26.94 -14.31 5.22
N GLU A 479 -27.88 -13.54 4.66
CA GLU A 479 -27.73 -12.12 4.37
C GLU A 479 -27.61 -11.31 5.66
N ALA A 480 -28.43 -11.61 6.66
CA ALA A 480 -28.32 -10.97 7.97
C ALA A 480 -26.96 -11.24 8.63
N ALA A 481 -26.43 -12.47 8.51
CA ALA A 481 -25.09 -12.79 9.02
C ALA A 481 -23.99 -12.04 8.26
N ALA A 482 -24.09 -11.94 6.92
CA ALA A 482 -23.14 -11.19 6.09
C ALA A 482 -23.15 -9.69 6.43
N LEU A 483 -24.32 -9.13 6.68
CA LEU A 483 -24.49 -7.74 7.09
C LEU A 483 -23.86 -7.49 8.47
N VAL A 484 -24.15 -8.32 9.46
CA VAL A 484 -23.59 -8.15 10.82
C VAL A 484 -22.06 -8.25 10.82
N THR A 485 -21.50 -9.19 10.07
CA THR A 485 -20.04 -9.38 10.03
C THR A 485 -19.32 -8.29 9.26
N SER A 486 -19.85 -7.85 8.11
CA SER A 486 -19.28 -6.74 7.33
C SER A 486 -19.27 -5.42 8.11
N TYR A 487 -20.41 -4.99 8.66
CA TYR A 487 -20.46 -3.77 9.48
C TYR A 487 -19.65 -3.90 10.78
N GLY A 488 -19.58 -5.09 11.37
CA GLY A 488 -18.69 -5.36 12.50
C GLY A 488 -17.22 -5.10 12.16
N THR A 489 -16.76 -5.57 11.00
CA THR A 489 -15.38 -5.30 10.53
C THR A 489 -15.14 -3.81 10.23
N GLY A 490 -16.11 -3.12 9.61
CA GLY A 490 -16.02 -1.68 9.33
C GLY A 490 -15.97 -0.81 10.58
N ILE A 491 -16.80 -1.12 11.59
CA ILE A 491 -16.79 -0.42 12.89
C ILE A 491 -15.48 -0.65 13.64
N PHE A 492 -14.95 -1.88 13.58
CA PHE A 492 -13.67 -2.19 14.21
C PHE A 492 -12.51 -1.44 13.55
N TRP A 493 -12.48 -1.41 12.22
CA TRP A 493 -11.53 -0.57 11.46
C TRP A 493 -11.67 0.91 11.82
N LEU A 494 -12.90 1.43 11.91
CA LEU A 494 -13.17 2.82 12.28
C LEU A 494 -12.67 3.14 13.70
N THR A 495 -12.85 2.20 14.64
CA THR A 495 -12.36 2.33 16.02
C THR A 495 -10.85 2.49 16.05
N ILE A 496 -10.10 1.64 15.32
CA ILE A 496 -8.64 1.75 15.21
C ILE A 496 -8.24 3.09 14.58
N SER A 497 -8.96 3.55 13.56
CA SER A 497 -8.67 4.83 12.88
C SER A 497 -8.77 6.06 13.79
N PHE A 498 -9.56 5.98 14.87
CA PHE A 498 -9.75 7.07 15.85
C PHE A 498 -8.96 6.87 17.15
N THR A 499 -8.70 5.64 17.57
CA THR A 499 -8.00 5.37 18.83
C THR A 499 -6.47 5.35 18.66
N GLN A 500 -5.98 4.90 17.50
CA GLN A 500 -4.55 4.79 17.25
C GLN A 500 -4.01 5.98 16.45
N ARG A 501 -2.83 6.47 16.87
CA ARG A 501 -2.18 7.64 16.25
C ARG A 501 -1.66 7.34 14.85
N HIS A 502 -0.89 6.25 14.70
CA HIS A 502 -0.34 5.77 13.43
C HIS A 502 -0.98 4.42 13.06
N PRO A 503 -2.23 4.43 12.57
CA PRO A 503 -2.96 3.19 12.31
C PRO A 503 -2.29 2.37 11.19
N GLU A 504 -1.56 3.01 10.27
CA GLU A 504 -0.76 2.39 9.19
C GLU A 504 0.24 1.34 9.67
N SER A 505 0.76 1.48 10.90
CA SER A 505 1.69 0.52 11.49
C SER A 505 1.03 -0.82 11.84
N ASN A 506 -0.30 -0.84 11.99
CA ASN A 506 -1.03 -2.05 12.30
C ASN A 506 -1.35 -2.83 11.04
N LEU A 507 -0.91 -4.09 11.00
CA LEU A 507 -1.21 -5.01 9.90
C LEU A 507 -2.70 -5.04 9.55
N PHE A 508 -3.56 -5.14 10.55
CA PHE A 508 -5.00 -5.22 10.33
C PHE A 508 -5.56 -3.97 9.65
N TYR A 509 -5.08 -2.78 10.01
CA TYR A 509 -5.67 -1.53 9.56
C TYR A 509 -5.47 -1.30 8.07
N TRP A 510 -4.22 -1.35 7.61
CA TRP A 510 -3.90 -1.10 6.20
C TRP A 510 -4.40 -2.24 5.30
N VAL A 511 -4.29 -3.50 5.74
CA VAL A 511 -4.81 -4.65 4.96
C VAL A 511 -6.32 -4.53 4.79
N MET A 512 -7.06 -4.22 5.88
CA MET A 512 -8.51 -4.07 5.77
C MET A 512 -8.92 -2.85 4.97
N GLN A 513 -8.17 -1.74 5.05
CA GLN A 513 -8.40 -0.57 4.20
C GLN A 513 -8.29 -0.93 2.72
N ASP A 514 -7.22 -1.65 2.33
CA ASP A 514 -6.99 -2.08 0.95
C ASP A 514 -8.06 -3.06 0.47
N ILE A 515 -8.46 -4.03 1.31
CA ILE A 515 -9.55 -4.97 0.97
C ILE A 515 -10.87 -4.22 0.78
N MET A 516 -11.22 -3.31 1.71
CA MET A 516 -12.43 -2.50 1.62
C MET A 516 -12.43 -1.61 0.38
N GLY A 517 -11.29 -0.99 0.06
CA GLY A 517 -11.12 -0.16 -1.13
C GLY A 517 -11.20 -0.97 -2.41
N ALA A 518 -10.63 -2.18 -2.44
CA ALA A 518 -10.71 -3.08 -3.59
C ALA A 518 -12.15 -3.55 -3.82
N CYS A 519 -12.87 -3.93 -2.77
CA CYS A 519 -14.29 -4.27 -2.85
C CYS A 519 -15.12 -3.09 -3.37
N MET A 520 -14.87 -1.88 -2.88
CA MET A 520 -15.53 -0.66 -3.36
C MET A 520 -15.26 -0.45 -4.86
N CYS A 521 -14.02 -0.57 -5.31
CA CYS A 521 -13.67 -0.45 -6.73
C CYS A 521 -14.38 -1.49 -7.60
N ILE A 522 -14.46 -2.74 -7.13
CA ILE A 522 -15.17 -3.84 -7.82
C ILE A 522 -16.66 -3.52 -7.94
N THR A 523 -17.31 -3.16 -6.82
CA THR A 523 -18.74 -2.78 -6.84
C THR A 523 -18.97 -1.59 -7.76
N PHE A 524 -18.16 -0.53 -7.66
CA PHE A 524 -18.31 0.67 -8.47
C PHE A 524 -18.21 0.40 -9.99
N LEU A 525 -17.22 -0.39 -10.42
CA LEU A 525 -17.02 -0.74 -11.83
C LEU A 525 -18.05 -1.74 -12.38
N ASN A 526 -18.75 -2.46 -11.50
CA ASN A 526 -19.88 -3.31 -11.87
C ASN A 526 -21.17 -2.50 -12.00
N THR A 527 -21.40 -1.54 -11.10
CA THR A 527 -22.64 -0.72 -11.08
C THR A 527 -22.64 0.36 -12.17
N ILE A 528 -21.51 1.02 -12.42
CA ILE A 528 -21.44 2.11 -13.40
C ILE A 528 -21.03 1.58 -14.76
N LYS A 529 -21.97 1.65 -15.70
CA LYS A 529 -21.83 1.17 -17.07
C LYS A 529 -21.71 2.36 -18.03
N LEU A 530 -20.61 2.38 -18.80
CA LEU A 530 -20.47 3.28 -19.95
C LEU A 530 -21.13 2.69 -21.19
N ASN A 531 -21.85 3.52 -21.96
CA ASN A 531 -22.58 3.11 -23.15
C ASN A 531 -21.87 3.45 -24.47
N SER A 532 -20.81 4.26 -24.44
CA SER A 532 -20.02 4.61 -25.62
C SER A 532 -18.61 5.05 -25.25
N ILE A 533 -17.66 4.92 -26.19
CA ILE A 533 -16.31 5.45 -26.00
C ILE A 533 -16.30 6.98 -25.97
N LYS A 534 -17.28 7.65 -26.58
CA LYS A 534 -17.41 9.12 -26.57
C LYS A 534 -17.59 9.64 -25.15
N VAL A 535 -18.50 9.02 -24.37
CA VAL A 535 -18.67 9.37 -22.96
C VAL A 535 -17.38 9.09 -22.18
N ALA A 536 -16.75 7.93 -22.40
CA ALA A 536 -15.49 7.57 -21.77
C ALA A 536 -14.39 8.61 -22.06
N SER A 537 -14.29 9.06 -23.32
CA SER A 537 -13.30 10.04 -23.77
C SER A 537 -13.52 11.39 -23.09
N VAL A 538 -14.76 11.88 -23.07
CA VAL A 538 -15.08 13.14 -22.39
C VAL A 538 -14.78 13.06 -20.90
N LEU A 539 -15.21 11.99 -20.22
CA LEU A 539 -14.96 11.79 -18.80
C LEU A 539 -13.46 11.76 -18.48
N LEU A 540 -12.67 11.00 -19.22
CA LEU A 540 -11.24 10.86 -18.99
C LEU A 540 -10.45 12.13 -19.34
N ILE A 541 -10.83 12.87 -20.40
CA ILE A 541 -10.20 14.14 -20.74
C ILE A 541 -10.51 15.20 -19.68
N VAL A 542 -11.75 15.27 -19.19
CA VAL A 542 -12.08 16.22 -18.11
C VAL A 542 -11.36 15.83 -16.81
N ALA A 543 -11.30 14.53 -16.47
CA ALA A 543 -10.55 14.05 -15.32
C ALA A 543 -9.04 14.33 -15.43
N PHE A 544 -8.47 14.18 -16.63
CA PHE A 544 -7.08 14.55 -16.94
C PHE A 544 -6.80 16.03 -16.66
N LEU A 545 -7.68 16.92 -17.13
CA LEU A 545 -7.54 18.37 -16.88
C LEU A 545 -7.75 18.71 -15.40
N TYR A 546 -8.66 18.02 -14.74
CA TYR A 546 -8.91 18.16 -13.30
C TYR A 546 -7.65 17.85 -12.47
N ASP A 547 -6.97 16.73 -12.76
CA ASP A 547 -5.77 16.31 -12.02
C ASP A 547 -4.63 17.32 -12.20
N ILE A 548 -4.40 17.79 -13.44
CA ILE A 548 -3.41 18.84 -13.75
C ILE A 548 -3.71 20.14 -13.00
N PHE A 549 -4.98 20.55 -12.95
CA PHE A 549 -5.38 21.78 -12.27
C PHE A 549 -5.16 21.70 -10.75
N PHE A 550 -5.54 20.60 -10.11
CA PHE A 550 -5.41 20.46 -8.67
C PHE A 550 -3.98 20.18 -8.19
N VAL A 551 -3.15 19.53 -9.01
CA VAL A 551 -1.74 19.25 -8.68
C VAL A 551 -0.82 20.43 -9.00
N PHE A 552 -0.86 20.99 -10.23
CA PHE A 552 0.11 21.99 -10.67
C PHE A 552 -0.36 23.43 -10.60
N ILE A 553 -1.64 23.70 -10.90
CA ILE A 553 -2.15 25.08 -10.98
C ILE A 553 -2.48 25.61 -9.58
N THR A 554 -2.99 24.76 -8.70
CA THR A 554 -3.44 25.15 -7.38
C THR A 554 -2.33 25.77 -6.50
N PRO A 555 -1.10 25.21 -6.42
CA PRO A 555 0.01 25.85 -5.70
C PRO A 555 0.34 27.28 -6.16
N LEU A 556 0.06 27.61 -7.42
CA LEU A 556 0.29 28.95 -7.98
C LEU A 556 -0.81 29.95 -7.58
N LEU A 557 -1.99 29.46 -7.23
CA LEU A 557 -3.14 30.27 -6.84
C LEU A 557 -3.23 30.46 -5.32
N THR A 558 -2.71 29.53 -4.52
CA THR A 558 -2.67 29.64 -3.06
C THR A 558 -1.43 30.44 -2.62
N ARG A 559 -1.63 31.49 -1.81
CA ARG A 559 -0.56 32.40 -1.33
C ARG A 559 0.58 31.72 -0.53
N GLY A 560 0.46 30.43 -0.22
CA GLY A 560 1.39 29.67 0.63
C GLY A 560 2.10 28.50 -0.04
N SER A 561 2.08 28.35 -1.38
CA SER A 561 2.67 27.22 -2.12
C SER A 561 2.14 25.82 -1.74
N GLU A 562 1.11 25.74 -0.89
CA GLU A 562 0.47 24.48 -0.52
C GLU A 562 -0.55 24.06 -1.60
N SER A 563 -0.38 22.86 -2.15
CA SER A 563 -1.37 22.22 -3.02
C SER A 563 -2.56 21.73 -2.20
N ILE A 564 -3.78 22.14 -2.57
CA ILE A 564 -5.03 21.69 -1.93
C ILE A 564 -5.13 20.16 -1.93
N MET A 565 -4.77 19.52 -3.05
CA MET A 565 -4.85 18.05 -3.17
C MET A 565 -3.96 17.34 -2.15
N ILE A 566 -2.71 17.77 -1.95
CA ILE A 566 -1.82 17.15 -0.94
C ILE A 566 -2.35 17.43 0.46
N THR A 567 -2.80 18.66 0.75
CA THR A 567 -3.32 19.02 2.06
C THR A 567 -4.58 18.23 2.44
N VAL A 568 -5.47 18.00 1.47
CA VAL A 568 -6.67 17.18 1.69
C VAL A 568 -6.32 15.69 1.75
N ALA A 569 -5.47 15.18 0.86
CA ALA A 569 -5.06 13.78 0.84
C ALA A 569 -4.35 13.34 2.14
N THR A 570 -3.61 14.27 2.76
CA THR A 570 -2.91 14.09 4.03
C THR A 570 -3.69 14.63 5.23
N SER A 571 -5.00 14.88 5.10
CA SER A 571 -5.87 15.33 6.21
C SER A 571 -5.32 16.51 7.05
N GLY A 572 -4.67 17.50 6.42
CA GLY A 572 -4.10 18.63 7.16
C GLY A 572 -2.79 19.21 6.62
N GLY A 573 -2.20 18.63 5.58
CA GLY A 573 -0.94 19.10 5.00
C GLY A 573 0.26 18.23 5.37
N PRO A 574 1.38 18.40 4.66
CA PRO A 574 2.66 17.85 5.09
C PRO A 574 3.00 18.36 6.50
N PRO A 575 3.87 17.65 7.24
CA PRO A 575 4.35 18.12 8.53
C PRO A 575 4.87 19.55 8.43
N LYS A 576 4.56 20.36 9.45
CA LYS A 576 5.00 21.76 9.53
C LYS A 576 6.48 21.87 9.93
N GLY A 577 7.00 20.84 10.60
CA GLY A 577 8.42 20.71 10.90
C GLY A 577 9.25 20.52 9.64
N SER A 578 10.53 20.89 9.70
CA SER A 578 11.47 20.63 8.60
C SER A 578 11.64 19.13 8.36
N HIS A 579 11.94 18.74 7.11
CA HIS A 579 12.12 17.34 6.73
C HIS A 579 13.14 16.62 7.62
N ASP A 580 14.26 17.27 7.93
CA ASP A 580 15.32 16.70 8.78
C ASP A 580 14.89 16.55 10.25
N TRP A 581 14.10 17.48 10.78
CA TRP A 581 13.52 17.37 12.13
C TRP A 581 12.55 16.18 12.18
N CYS A 582 11.71 16.02 11.17
CA CYS A 582 10.69 14.96 11.12
C CYS A 582 11.20 13.58 10.75
N GLU A 583 12.30 13.46 10.00
CA GLU A 583 13.00 12.18 9.81
C GLU A 583 13.53 11.64 11.15
N LYS A 584 13.84 12.54 12.09
CA LYS A 584 14.46 12.18 13.37
C LYS A 584 13.48 12.11 14.55
N TYR A 585 12.46 12.97 14.56
CA TYR A 585 11.40 13.05 15.55
C TYR A 585 10.02 12.84 14.91
N PRO A 586 9.72 11.61 14.45
CA PRO A 586 8.45 11.32 13.79
C PRO A 586 7.23 11.54 14.71
N ASP A 587 7.42 11.42 16.03
CA ASP A 587 6.35 11.53 17.03
C ASP A 587 6.04 12.97 17.49
N ASP A 588 6.73 13.99 16.98
CA ASP A 588 6.53 15.39 17.38
C ASP A 588 5.27 16.02 16.74
N LYS A 589 4.60 16.93 17.46
CA LYS A 589 3.34 17.57 17.03
C LYS A 589 3.47 18.31 15.70
N ASP A 590 4.61 18.94 15.47
CA ASP A 590 4.87 19.64 14.22
C ASP A 590 5.27 18.68 13.07
N CYS A 591 5.65 17.45 13.41
CA CYS A 591 5.94 16.36 12.45
C CYS A 591 4.78 15.42 12.19
N GLN A 592 3.69 15.59 12.94
CA GLN A 592 2.45 14.89 12.69
C GLN A 592 1.75 15.54 11.51
N GLY A 593 2.11 15.10 10.30
CA GLY A 593 1.22 15.20 9.16
C GLY A 593 -0.11 14.51 9.48
N GLY A 594 -1.21 14.94 8.85
CA GLY A 594 -2.46 14.21 9.03
C GLY A 594 -2.39 12.82 8.41
N ASN A 595 -3.11 11.87 9.00
CA ASN A 595 -3.19 10.52 8.45
C ASN A 595 -3.83 10.57 7.06
N PRO A 596 -3.31 9.81 6.07
CA PRO A 596 -3.86 9.80 4.73
C PRO A 596 -5.35 9.43 4.78
N LEU A 597 -6.16 10.09 3.95
CA LEU A 597 -7.58 9.75 3.84
C LEU A 597 -7.71 8.30 3.37
N PRO A 598 -8.75 7.55 3.77
CA PRO A 598 -8.84 6.12 3.46
C PRO A 598 -9.17 5.80 1.99
N MET A 599 -9.30 6.82 1.13
CA MET A 599 -9.59 6.68 -0.31
C MET A 599 -8.33 6.38 -1.14
N LEU A 600 -7.44 5.55 -0.61
CA LEU A 600 -6.20 5.13 -1.24
C LEU A 600 -5.79 3.76 -0.72
N PHE A 601 -5.05 3.03 -1.55
CA PHE A 601 -4.33 1.86 -1.10
C PHE A 601 -3.08 2.29 -0.34
N THR A 602 -2.75 1.59 0.75
CA THR A 602 -1.60 1.86 1.59
C THR A 602 -0.80 0.60 1.86
N ILE A 603 0.43 0.57 1.35
CA ILE A 603 1.40 -0.49 1.69
C ILE A 603 2.56 0.15 2.43
N PRO A 604 2.81 -0.22 3.71
CA PRO A 604 3.94 0.32 4.46
C PRO A 604 5.26 0.00 3.72
N ARG A 605 6.24 0.91 3.79
CA ARG A 605 7.54 0.70 3.15
C ARG A 605 8.26 -0.46 3.83
N ILE A 606 8.45 -1.54 3.08
CA ILE A 606 9.13 -2.74 3.55
C ILE A 606 10.65 -2.47 3.49
N ALA A 607 11.35 -2.73 4.59
CA ALA A 607 12.80 -2.59 4.70
C ALA A 607 13.37 -1.15 4.59
N ASP A 608 12.55 -0.12 4.79
CA ASP A 608 13.00 1.27 4.93
C ASP A 608 12.96 1.68 6.41
N TYR A 609 14.07 2.22 6.93
CA TYR A 609 14.16 2.64 8.34
C TYR A 609 13.46 3.99 8.59
N ARG A 610 13.16 4.76 7.54
CA ARG A 610 12.41 6.03 7.63
C ARG A 610 10.92 5.81 7.86
N GLY A 611 10.44 4.58 7.69
CA GLY A 611 9.03 4.27 7.73
C GLY A 611 8.25 4.92 6.58
N GLY A 612 6.97 5.16 6.81
CA GLY A 612 6.04 5.68 5.79
C GLY A 612 5.39 4.57 4.94
N SER A 613 4.49 4.99 4.05
CA SER A 613 3.68 4.10 3.21
C SER A 613 3.73 4.54 1.75
N SER A 614 3.67 3.57 0.84
CA SER A 614 3.38 3.83 -0.57
C SER A 614 1.87 3.99 -0.72
N LEU A 615 1.43 5.01 -1.46
CA LEU A 615 0.03 5.37 -1.62
C LEU A 615 -0.39 5.24 -3.09
N LEU A 616 -1.60 4.76 -3.36
CA LEU A 616 -2.20 4.75 -4.69
C LEU A 616 -3.68 5.16 -4.60
N GLY A 617 -4.11 6.16 -5.35
CA GLY A 617 -5.47 6.66 -5.30
C GLY A 617 -6.50 5.67 -5.87
N LEU A 618 -7.64 5.50 -5.21
CA LEU A 618 -8.73 4.67 -5.75
C LEU A 618 -9.32 5.26 -7.05
N GLY A 619 -9.28 6.60 -7.19
CA GLY A 619 -9.73 7.30 -8.41
C GLY A 619 -8.90 6.92 -9.65
N ASP A 620 -7.60 6.68 -9.48
CA ASP A 620 -6.69 6.30 -10.56
C ASP A 620 -6.95 4.88 -11.08
N ILE A 621 -7.60 4.04 -10.25
CA ILE A 621 -8.05 2.70 -10.61
C ILE A 621 -9.43 2.78 -11.27
N VAL A 622 -10.35 3.50 -10.63
CA VAL A 622 -11.76 3.55 -11.02
C VAL A 622 -11.96 4.28 -12.35
N LEU A 623 -11.37 5.46 -12.55
CA LEU A 623 -11.65 6.28 -13.73
C LEU A 623 -11.18 5.61 -15.04
N PRO A 624 -9.91 5.17 -15.18
CA PRO A 624 -9.51 4.35 -16.32
C PRO A 624 -10.19 2.98 -16.33
N GLY A 625 -10.50 2.43 -15.15
CA GLY A 625 -11.22 1.16 -14.99
C GLY A 625 -12.59 1.14 -15.66
N LEU A 626 -13.30 2.28 -15.75
CA LEU A 626 -14.55 2.38 -16.49
C LEU A 626 -14.36 2.15 -18.00
N LEU A 627 -13.23 2.60 -18.57
CA LEU A 627 -12.88 2.30 -19.96
C LEU A 627 -12.51 0.82 -20.12
N LEU A 628 -11.77 0.24 -19.18
CA LEU A 628 -11.45 -1.19 -19.19
C LEU A 628 -12.72 -2.04 -19.11
N SER A 629 -13.66 -1.71 -18.22
CA SER A 629 -14.94 -2.42 -18.07
C SER A 629 -15.80 -2.31 -19.33
N PHE A 630 -15.81 -1.15 -20.00
CA PHE A 630 -16.44 -1.01 -21.31
C PHE A 630 -15.82 -1.95 -22.36
N THR A 631 -14.49 -2.00 -22.47
CA THR A 631 -13.82 -2.90 -23.43
C THR A 631 -14.03 -4.38 -23.11
N ALA A 632 -14.08 -4.76 -21.83
CA ALA A 632 -14.39 -6.11 -21.39
C ALA A 632 -15.80 -6.53 -21.81
N ARG A 633 -16.80 -5.66 -21.58
CA ARG A 633 -18.19 -5.89 -21.97
C ARG A 633 -18.34 -5.95 -23.49
N TYR A 634 -17.70 -5.05 -24.22
CA TYR A 634 -17.73 -5.03 -25.69
C TYR A 634 -17.13 -6.30 -26.32
N ASP A 635 -15.99 -6.77 -25.81
CA ASP A 635 -15.36 -8.01 -26.28
C ASP A 635 -16.26 -9.23 -26.03
N GLU A 636 -16.92 -9.32 -24.88
CA GLU A 636 -17.84 -10.42 -24.57
C GLU A 636 -19.17 -10.30 -25.34
N ALA A 637 -19.66 -9.09 -25.59
CA ALA A 637 -20.81 -8.86 -26.46
C ALA A 637 -20.54 -9.37 -27.90
N LYS A 638 -19.35 -9.09 -28.45
CA LYS A 638 -18.93 -9.64 -29.75
C LYS A 638 -18.83 -11.17 -29.75
N ARG A 639 -18.37 -11.76 -28.64
CA ARG A 639 -18.31 -13.22 -28.46
C ARG A 639 -19.70 -13.83 -28.35
N LEU A 640 -20.64 -13.16 -27.69
CA LEU A 640 -22.04 -13.58 -27.55
C LEU A 640 -22.74 -13.61 -28.92
N LEU A 641 -22.53 -12.58 -29.74
CA LEU A 641 -23.11 -12.47 -31.08
C LEU A 641 -22.40 -13.33 -32.15
N GLY A 642 -21.33 -14.06 -31.80
CA GLY A 642 -20.57 -14.89 -32.74
C GLY A 642 -19.78 -14.11 -33.80
N ILE A 643 -19.69 -12.78 -33.68
CA ILE A 643 -18.94 -11.90 -34.60
C ILE A 643 -17.43 -12.17 -34.50
N VAL A 644 -16.97 -12.59 -33.32
CA VAL A 644 -15.59 -13.03 -33.09
C VAL A 644 -15.61 -14.53 -32.78
N ARG A 645 -15.12 -15.36 -33.71
CA ARG A 645 -14.92 -16.80 -33.49
C ARG A 645 -13.85 -17.01 -32.42
N GLY A 646 -14.29 -17.39 -31.22
CA GLY A 646 -13.38 -17.82 -30.15
C GLY A 646 -12.62 -19.07 -30.58
N GLY A 647 -11.30 -18.95 -30.71
CA GLY A 647 -10.44 -20.13 -30.74
C GLY A 647 -10.57 -20.87 -29.42
N ASN A 648 -10.85 -22.16 -29.48
CA ASN A 648 -10.83 -23.05 -28.31
C ASN A 648 -9.50 -22.91 -27.57
N GLY A 649 -9.58 -22.51 -26.29
CA GLY A 649 -8.96 -23.21 -25.16
C GLY A 649 -7.45 -23.48 -25.09
N ASP A 650 -6.64 -23.31 -26.12
CA ASP A 650 -5.24 -23.73 -26.05
C ASP A 650 -4.25 -22.74 -26.68
N THR A 651 -3.15 -22.56 -25.96
CA THR A 651 -1.93 -21.79 -26.26
C THR A 651 -1.94 -20.32 -25.80
N LEU A 652 -1.40 -20.12 -24.60
CA LEU A 652 -0.95 -18.89 -23.93
C LEU A 652 0.02 -17.99 -24.76
N VAL A 653 0.29 -18.29 -26.04
CA VAL A 653 1.34 -17.64 -26.84
C VAL A 653 0.91 -17.44 -28.29
N ARG A 654 -0.22 -16.76 -28.54
CA ARG A 654 -0.57 -16.31 -29.89
C ARG A 654 -1.05 -14.87 -29.88
N CYS A 655 -0.07 -13.96 -29.80
CA CYS A 655 -0.08 -12.51 -30.02
C CYS A 655 -1.28 -11.72 -29.45
N CYS A 656 -1.01 -10.71 -28.60
CA CYS A 656 -1.97 -9.79 -27.98
C CYS A 656 -2.94 -9.04 -28.93
N CYS A 657 -2.90 -9.31 -30.24
CA CYS A 657 -3.58 -8.58 -31.28
C CYS A 657 -4.79 -9.32 -31.91
N ASN A 658 -5.00 -10.61 -31.65
CA ASN A 658 -6.11 -11.33 -32.28
C ASN A 658 -7.42 -11.23 -31.47
N GLY A 659 -8.18 -10.17 -31.76
CA GLY A 659 -9.65 -10.16 -31.66
C GLY A 659 -10.30 -9.38 -30.51
N GLY A 660 -9.55 -8.96 -29.48
CA GLY A 660 -10.11 -8.22 -28.33
C GLY A 660 -9.51 -6.82 -28.13
N TYR A 661 -10.20 -5.98 -27.35
CA TYR A 661 -9.76 -4.68 -26.83
C TYR A 661 -9.32 -4.77 -25.36
N PHE A 662 -9.87 -5.70 -24.57
CA PHE A 662 -9.65 -5.77 -23.13
C PHE A 662 -8.17 -5.99 -22.75
N VAL A 663 -7.53 -7.03 -23.27
CA VAL A 663 -6.14 -7.39 -22.91
C VAL A 663 -5.14 -6.28 -23.30
N PRO A 664 -5.16 -5.72 -24.52
CA PRO A 664 -4.30 -4.59 -24.87
C PRO A 664 -4.45 -3.39 -23.93
N VAL A 665 -5.68 -3.08 -23.52
CA VAL A 665 -5.96 -1.92 -22.66
C VAL A 665 -5.54 -2.18 -21.22
N VAL A 666 -5.67 -3.40 -20.71
CA VAL A 666 -5.09 -3.80 -19.40
C VAL A 666 -3.57 -3.65 -19.40
N ILE A 667 -2.90 -4.04 -20.48
CA ILE A 667 -1.44 -3.85 -20.63
C ILE A 667 -1.11 -2.35 -20.67
N ALA A 668 -1.88 -1.56 -21.43
CA ALA A 668 -1.69 -0.11 -21.50
C ALA A 668 -1.89 0.57 -20.13
N TYR A 669 -2.89 0.13 -19.35
CA TYR A 669 -3.11 0.59 -17.97
C TYR A 669 -1.92 0.25 -17.07
N ALA A 670 -1.40 -0.98 -17.14
CA ALA A 670 -0.24 -1.40 -16.36
C ALA A 670 1.02 -0.57 -16.69
N ILE A 671 1.24 -0.29 -17.98
CA ILE A 671 2.34 0.57 -18.46
C ILE A 671 2.14 2.02 -17.98
N GLY A 672 0.94 2.58 -18.12
CA GLY A 672 0.65 3.95 -17.70
C GLY A 672 0.82 4.13 -16.18
N LEU A 673 0.37 3.16 -15.38
CA LEU A 673 0.54 3.19 -13.92
C LEU A 673 2.01 3.05 -13.52
N PHE A 674 2.78 2.22 -14.24
CA PHE A 674 4.22 2.09 -14.03
C PHE A 674 4.95 3.39 -14.36
N MET A 675 4.61 4.04 -15.49
CA MET A 675 5.17 5.34 -15.87
C MET A 675 4.87 6.42 -14.83
N ALA A 676 3.66 6.45 -14.26
CA ALA A 676 3.33 7.37 -13.18
C ALA A 676 4.21 7.16 -11.94
N ASN A 677 4.38 5.90 -11.51
CA ASN A 677 5.26 5.57 -10.38
C ASN A 677 6.74 5.91 -10.67
N ALA A 678 7.22 5.63 -11.87
CA ALA A 678 8.57 5.97 -12.29
C ALA A 678 8.79 7.50 -12.34
N ALA A 679 7.79 8.27 -12.77
CA ALA A 679 7.87 9.73 -12.80
C ALA A 679 7.95 10.33 -11.38
N VAL A 680 7.15 9.83 -10.43
CA VAL A 680 7.24 10.24 -9.02
C VAL A 680 8.61 9.94 -8.44
N TYR A 681 9.17 8.76 -8.74
CA TYR A 681 10.49 8.36 -8.27
C TYR A 681 11.62 9.23 -8.87
N LEU A 682 11.57 9.54 -10.17
CA LEU A 682 12.60 10.33 -10.84
C LEU A 682 12.54 11.82 -10.49
N MET A 683 11.35 12.36 -10.28
CA MET A 683 11.16 13.81 -10.06
C MET A 683 11.12 14.19 -8.58
N ASN A 684 11.02 13.25 -7.64
CA ASN A 684 10.88 13.51 -6.19
C ASN A 684 9.71 14.46 -5.82
N TYR A 685 8.74 14.62 -6.73
CA TYR A 685 7.53 15.43 -6.55
C TYR A 685 6.30 14.58 -6.86
N GLY A 686 5.19 14.87 -6.19
CA GLY A 686 3.89 14.26 -6.50
C GLY A 686 3.46 14.61 -7.92
N GLN A 687 3.23 13.60 -8.75
CA GLN A 687 2.80 13.74 -10.13
C GLN A 687 1.34 13.28 -10.29
N PRO A 688 0.54 13.94 -11.14
CA PRO A 688 -0.82 13.49 -11.45
C PRO A 688 -0.77 12.15 -12.21
N ALA A 689 -1.36 11.08 -11.66
CA ALA A 689 -1.29 9.75 -12.25
C ALA A 689 -2.10 9.66 -13.57
N LEU A 690 -3.21 10.40 -13.66
CA LEU A 690 -4.06 10.42 -14.86
C LEU A 690 -3.35 11.02 -16.07
N LEU A 691 -2.31 11.83 -15.87
CA LEU A 691 -1.44 12.36 -16.93
C LEU A 691 -0.83 11.24 -17.80
N TYR A 692 -0.51 10.10 -17.19
CA TYR A 692 0.09 8.94 -17.86
C TYR A 692 -0.96 7.90 -18.25
N LEU A 693 -1.95 7.66 -17.38
CA LEU A 693 -2.97 6.63 -17.60
C LEU A 693 -3.91 6.94 -18.76
N VAL A 694 -4.40 8.18 -18.86
CA VAL A 694 -5.37 8.58 -19.89
C VAL A 694 -4.82 8.42 -21.31
N PRO A 695 -3.65 8.97 -21.68
CA PRO A 695 -3.12 8.80 -23.03
C PRO A 695 -2.78 7.33 -23.34
N CYS A 696 -2.28 6.56 -22.38
CA CYS A 696 -2.01 5.14 -22.59
C CYS A 696 -3.29 4.34 -22.85
N CYS A 697 -4.31 4.45 -21.99
CA CYS A 697 -5.53 3.66 -22.10
C CYS A 697 -6.40 4.13 -23.29
N LEU A 698 -6.76 5.42 -23.32
CA LEU A 698 -7.63 5.97 -24.35
C LEU A 698 -6.95 5.93 -25.73
N GLY A 699 -5.67 6.28 -25.79
CA GLY A 699 -4.87 6.20 -27.02
C GLY A 699 -4.81 4.78 -27.58
N THR A 700 -4.67 3.77 -26.74
CA THR A 700 -4.67 2.37 -27.18
C THR A 700 -6.02 1.95 -27.77
N VAL A 701 -7.14 2.31 -27.14
CA VAL A 701 -8.48 2.00 -27.68
C VAL A 701 -8.73 2.75 -28.99
N SER A 702 -8.43 4.04 -29.04
CA SER A 702 -8.61 4.87 -30.24
C SER A 702 -7.73 4.37 -31.40
N PHE A 703 -6.48 4.00 -31.12
CA PHE A 703 -5.56 3.46 -32.13
C PHE A 703 -6.03 2.10 -32.67
N LEU A 704 -6.43 1.17 -31.78
CA LEU A 704 -6.95 -0.13 -32.20
C LEU A 704 -8.27 0.00 -32.98
N GLY A 705 -9.16 0.88 -32.53
CA GLY A 705 -10.42 1.17 -33.22
C GLY A 705 -10.21 1.78 -34.61
N TRP A 706 -9.25 2.70 -34.74
CA TRP A 706 -8.88 3.30 -36.02
C TRP A 706 -8.28 2.26 -36.97
N ARG A 707 -7.31 1.47 -36.50
CA ARG A 707 -6.67 0.42 -37.31
C ARG A 707 -7.64 -0.66 -37.78
N ARG A 708 -8.68 -0.95 -36.98
CA ARG A 708 -9.72 -1.95 -37.30
C ARG A 708 -10.90 -1.38 -38.09
N GLY A 709 -10.97 -0.06 -38.30
CA GLY A 709 -12.11 0.60 -38.95
C GLY A 709 -13.40 0.61 -38.11
N GLU A 710 -13.34 0.19 -36.84
CA GLU A 710 -14.49 0.09 -35.93
C GLU A 710 -14.67 1.34 -35.07
N LEU A 711 -13.78 2.34 -35.17
CA LEU A 711 -13.80 3.53 -34.32
C LEU A 711 -15.15 4.27 -34.39
N SER A 712 -15.73 4.39 -35.58
CA SER A 712 -17.02 5.06 -35.76
C SER A 712 -18.17 4.31 -35.08
N ASP A 713 -18.09 2.99 -34.98
CA ASP A 713 -19.08 2.17 -34.28
C ASP A 713 -18.89 2.25 -32.75
N LEU A 714 -17.64 2.28 -32.27
CA LEU A 714 -17.35 2.52 -30.85
C LEU A 714 -17.76 3.92 -30.38
N TRP A 715 -17.69 4.92 -31.29
CA TRP A 715 -17.92 6.34 -30.99
C TRP A 715 -19.34 6.62 -30.52
N ASP A 716 -20.34 6.23 -31.31
CA ASP A 716 -21.75 6.48 -31.02
C ASP A 716 -22.50 5.17 -30.80
N ASN A 717 -22.38 4.67 -29.56
CA ASN A 717 -23.08 3.51 -28.99
C ASN A 717 -22.98 2.22 -29.85
N PRO A 718 -22.01 1.32 -29.57
CA PRO A 718 -21.70 0.19 -30.44
C PRO A 718 -22.88 -0.76 -30.71
N ARG A 719 -23.06 -1.15 -31.98
CA ARG A 719 -24.14 -2.07 -32.38
C ARG A 719 -24.04 -3.44 -31.70
N ALA A 720 -22.82 -3.94 -31.50
CA ALA A 720 -22.60 -5.23 -30.85
C ALA A 720 -23.07 -5.23 -29.38
N LEU A 721 -22.91 -4.11 -28.68
CA LEU A 721 -23.37 -3.97 -27.29
C LEU A 721 -24.91 -3.93 -27.24
N ARG A 722 -25.54 -3.13 -28.10
CA ARG A 722 -27.01 -3.07 -28.24
C ARG A 722 -27.62 -4.43 -28.60
N GLY A 723 -27.00 -5.15 -29.55
CA GLY A 723 -27.45 -6.48 -29.94
C GLY A 723 -27.39 -7.47 -28.78
N ALA A 724 -26.29 -7.47 -28.03
CA ALA A 724 -26.17 -8.30 -26.83
C ALA A 724 -27.19 -7.91 -25.75
N ASP A 725 -27.37 -6.63 -25.46
CA ASP A 725 -28.33 -6.13 -24.48
C ASP A 725 -29.77 -6.49 -24.87
N SER A 726 -30.11 -6.44 -26.15
CA SER A 726 -31.43 -6.86 -26.64
C SER A 726 -31.71 -8.35 -26.42
N ILE A 727 -30.69 -9.20 -26.51
CA ILE A 727 -30.80 -10.65 -26.23
C ILE A 727 -30.98 -10.87 -24.73
N LEU A 728 -30.13 -10.23 -23.91
CA LEU A 728 -30.14 -10.38 -22.45
C LEU A 728 -31.44 -9.85 -21.82
N TYR A 729 -31.84 -8.64 -22.19
CA TYR A 729 -32.88 -7.91 -21.47
C TYR A 729 -34.22 -7.87 -22.20
N GLY A 730 -34.25 -8.03 -23.53
CA GLY A 730 -35.48 -8.01 -24.33
C GLY A 730 -36.19 -6.65 -24.29
N ASP A 731 -36.13 -5.88 -25.37
CA ASP A 731 -36.73 -4.54 -25.38
C ASP A 731 -38.27 -4.53 -25.25
N THR A 732 -38.78 -3.53 -24.52
CA THR A 732 -40.08 -2.87 -24.77
C THR A 732 -39.81 -1.42 -25.22
N PRO A 733 -40.69 -0.81 -26.03
CA PRO A 733 -40.42 -0.54 -27.43
C PRO A 733 -39.84 0.86 -27.71
N ARG A 734 -38.78 0.91 -28.52
CA ARG A 734 -38.60 1.94 -29.56
C ARG A 734 -37.89 1.31 -30.77
N SER A 735 -38.72 0.66 -31.58
CA SER A 735 -38.52 0.32 -33.00
C SER A 735 -37.11 -0.13 -33.41
N VAL A 736 -36.85 -1.44 -33.33
CA VAL A 736 -36.16 -2.15 -34.41
C VAL A 736 -36.75 -3.56 -34.53
N VAL A 737 -37.54 -3.77 -35.60
CA VAL A 737 -37.87 -5.11 -36.07
C VAL A 737 -36.64 -5.58 -36.84
N PHE A 738 -35.77 -6.37 -36.21
CA PHE A 738 -34.76 -7.10 -36.95
C PHE A 738 -35.44 -8.29 -37.61
N GLY A 739 -35.70 -8.17 -38.91
CA GLY A 739 -36.06 -9.32 -39.73
C GLY A 739 -34.89 -10.30 -39.76
N ASN A 740 -35.18 -11.60 -39.75
CA ASN A 740 -34.20 -12.70 -39.81
C ASN A 740 -33.20 -12.60 -41.00
N SER A 741 -33.41 -11.69 -41.95
CA SER A 741 -32.50 -11.38 -43.05
C SER A 741 -31.33 -10.43 -42.69
N GLU A 742 -31.44 -9.57 -41.67
CA GLU A 742 -30.37 -8.62 -41.32
C GLU A 742 -29.25 -9.22 -40.48
N VAL A 743 -29.56 -10.22 -39.65
CA VAL A 743 -28.54 -11.02 -38.95
C VAL A 743 -27.70 -11.82 -39.94
N ALA A 744 -28.31 -12.25 -41.07
CA ALA A 744 -27.60 -12.86 -42.18
C ALA A 744 -26.80 -11.84 -43.01
N ALA A 745 -27.27 -10.58 -43.14
CA ALA A 745 -26.56 -9.49 -43.80
C ALA A 745 -25.29 -9.06 -43.05
N ILE A 746 -25.34 -8.97 -41.72
CA ILE A 746 -24.17 -8.67 -40.88
C ILE A 746 -23.14 -9.82 -40.93
N ALA A 747 -23.60 -11.07 -41.02
CA ALA A 747 -22.73 -12.23 -41.20
C ALA A 747 -22.11 -12.35 -42.60
N THR A 748 -22.71 -11.69 -43.61
CA THR A 748 -22.20 -11.70 -45.00
C THR A 748 -21.25 -10.53 -45.28
N GLU A 749 -21.45 -9.35 -44.70
CA GLU A 749 -20.51 -8.22 -44.84
C GLU A 749 -19.19 -8.42 -44.07
N ALA A 750 -19.19 -9.22 -43.00
CA ALA A 750 -17.96 -9.59 -42.26
C ALA A 750 -17.05 -10.59 -42.99
N ASN A 751 -17.48 -11.14 -44.14
CA ASN A 751 -16.71 -12.11 -44.94
C ASN A 751 -15.97 -11.50 -46.16
N LEU A 752 -15.99 -10.18 -46.35
CA LEU A 752 -15.17 -9.52 -47.39
C LEU A 752 -13.75 -9.27 -46.88
N GLY A 753 -13.00 -10.36 -46.76
CA GLY A 753 -11.59 -10.37 -46.37
C GLY A 753 -10.89 -11.68 -46.69
N VAL A 754 -11.32 -12.40 -47.73
CA VAL A 754 -10.57 -13.53 -48.28
C VAL A 754 -10.48 -13.36 -49.79
N ALA A 755 -9.26 -13.12 -50.27
CA ALA A 755 -8.93 -13.10 -51.67
C ALA A 755 -9.37 -14.41 -52.34
N GLN A 756 -10.35 -14.33 -53.24
CA GLN A 756 -10.57 -15.34 -54.26
C GLN A 756 -9.75 -14.95 -55.49
N ASN A 757 -8.74 -15.76 -55.79
CA ASN A 757 -8.07 -15.73 -57.10
C ASN A 757 -9.13 -16.00 -58.17
N GLY A 758 -9.21 -15.08 -59.12
CA GLY A 758 -10.20 -15.08 -60.18
C GLY A 758 -9.98 -16.18 -61.20
N GLN A 759 -11.10 -16.61 -61.78
CA GLN A 759 -11.16 -17.03 -63.16
C GLN A 759 -12.45 -16.41 -63.73
N ASN A 760 -12.22 -15.42 -64.60
CA ASN A 760 -13.24 -14.68 -65.33
C ASN A 760 -14.01 -15.63 -66.26
N ASP A 761 -15.31 -15.39 -66.41
CA ASP A 761 -15.91 -15.27 -67.75
C ASP A 761 -17.19 -14.44 -67.69
N ASP A 762 -17.28 -13.57 -68.69
CA ASP A 762 -18.27 -12.52 -68.93
C ASP A 762 -19.71 -13.02 -69.09
N SER A 763 -20.70 -12.25 -68.63
CA SER A 763 -21.80 -11.73 -69.48
C SER A 763 -22.95 -11.07 -68.69
N GLY A 764 -23.28 -9.83 -69.06
CA GLY A 764 -24.66 -9.46 -69.38
C GLY A 764 -25.59 -8.89 -68.29
N ASN A 765 -25.87 -7.60 -68.45
CA ASN A 765 -27.14 -6.90 -68.21
C ASN A 765 -27.50 -6.40 -66.79
N ALA A 766 -27.37 -5.07 -66.65
CA ALA A 766 -28.23 -4.23 -65.83
C ALA A 766 -29.69 -4.22 -66.36
N PRO A 767 -30.68 -3.89 -65.51
CA PRO A 767 -31.21 -2.52 -65.45
C PRO A 767 -31.43 -2.04 -63.98
N LEU A 768 -31.04 -0.81 -63.61
CA LEU A 768 -31.77 0.48 -63.71
C LEU A 768 -33.02 0.62 -62.81
N LEU A 769 -33.04 1.76 -62.08
CA LEU A 769 -34.14 2.49 -61.43
C LEU A 769 -34.56 2.06 -60.02
N ASN A 770 -35.01 2.90 -59.10
CA ASN A 770 -34.93 4.33 -58.76
C ASN A 770 -35.92 4.49 -57.58
N LEU A 771 -35.64 5.37 -56.61
CA LEU A 771 -36.60 6.03 -55.69
C LEU A 771 -37.44 5.08 -54.81
N THR A 772 -37.38 5.20 -53.48
CA THR A 772 -37.81 6.35 -52.66
C THR A 772 -37.29 6.23 -51.25
#